data_AF-G7DZY3-F1
#
_entry.id   AF-G7DZY3-F1
#
_cell.length_a   1.000
_cell.length_b   1.000
_cell.length_c   1.000
_cell.angle_alpha   90.00
_cell.angle_beta   90.00
_cell.angle_gamma   90.00
#
_symmetry.space_group_name_H-M   'P 1'
#
loop_
_entity.id
_entity.type
_entity.pdbx_description
1 polymer ?
#
loop_
_entity_poly.entity_id
_entity_poly.type
_entity_poly.pdbx_seq_one_letter_code
_entity_poly.pdbx_strand_id
1 'polypeptide(L)'
;MDVDWTGNAQASSSHAVDGATEQVGMPKRFAALPVEVTAAAPFDLDTYAAQYKGRRRIQHLLFVARSTVTSTPSLSRAAFLLALKTIQADTTDESLYTSTLNDYNIAAAKEWGESQLASDSAWLDRAERKTDDTKDRLEVELKTYENNLIKESIRIGHRDIGNFLHSVGDLQGSLKSFGKSREFGTITAHIIEMSLSIIDVVLELQQYGAIKSHASKALSHLAHPRPAQGATDKSTGSAAQSDNVKIASLANASITDARTQLAKDKQLNETRDRLAIASGIAELGQGSYHTVLPSFLSSSALSDETSDGTDESVGRPLPVGCGLDGYVSTADLAIYVVLCAIATLERNALKARIIDNPGIRSLLEYEPYLKDLLSAFYSGQYRQGLELLELHKSRFMLDLHLSPHVPALFDHIRSRSVLQYFEPYEAVQLSRMATDFGWNDMTTEHYVLQAIQSGSLQARLDCRDRVVRTRKDDVRTELFAQTIQLQRKQARQSEDLAYHFRLIQSNYVANVAKDKRPSPAPSTSYLHTQAVNMVEKIQLGFIGLGNMGAAMANNLNKWARDEQLPALLVYNRTRSKCDAVEKQGAVVAASAGEIASKCDLVITSLSNDAAAETVYAEMIKAIESKEISDKQQKTVFVECSTLYPSFVGQLEQRMEKTGKAHLLSCPCFGPPPMAVSAQLVVVMSGDLYARRRASPYLAPSIGRATLDVGSNVEKAAALKLIGNSCVLGIIELLAESMTLADKSGVGSETLFSFLEAFMPAPSILGYGKKMVDDNFDGTSGFSLDGGIKDASHIRKLAESVDCPVPIIDAAHSHLITARAQGGSHLDWSSLVGGQRISAGLAPFKRARHFDKAEI
;
A
#
# COMPACT_ATOMS: atom_id res chain seq x y z
N MET A 1 -30.24 13.27 36.36
CA MET A 1 -30.80 12.30 35.41
C MET A 1 -29.64 11.49 34.91
N ASP A 2 -29.56 10.25 35.41
CA ASP A 2 -28.41 9.36 35.26
C ASP A 2 -28.18 8.97 33.80
N VAL A 3 -26.94 9.13 33.33
CA VAL A 3 -26.48 8.57 32.05
C VAL A 3 -25.34 7.62 32.38
N ASP A 4 -25.67 6.33 32.28
CA ASP A 4 -24.79 5.18 32.50
C ASP A 4 -23.65 5.18 31.47
N TRP A 5 -22.41 5.33 31.94
CA TRP A 5 -21.20 5.18 31.14
C TRP A 5 -20.54 3.82 31.44
N THR A 6 -21.18 2.72 31.02
CA THR A 6 -20.53 1.41 30.95
C THR A 6 -20.95 0.67 29.68
N GLY A 7 -20.23 0.92 28.58
CA GLY A 7 -20.36 0.19 27.33
C GLY A 7 -18.99 -0.36 26.90
N ASN A 8 -18.56 -1.42 27.57
CA ASN A 8 -17.32 -2.13 27.28
C ASN A 8 -17.53 -3.00 26.02
N ALA A 9 -17.17 -2.51 24.83
CA ALA A 9 -17.29 -3.27 23.58
C ALA A 9 -16.10 -4.23 23.41
N GLN A 10 -16.21 -5.41 24.03
CA GLN A 10 -15.49 -6.60 23.57
C GLN A 10 -16.10 -7.05 22.23
N ALA A 11 -15.35 -6.92 21.14
CA ALA A 11 -15.72 -7.52 19.86
C ALA A 11 -15.56 -9.05 19.94
N SER A 12 -16.65 -9.75 20.25
CA SER A 12 -16.75 -11.20 20.08
C SER A 12 -17.10 -11.52 18.63
N SER A 13 -16.23 -12.32 18.00
CA SER A 13 -16.47 -12.94 16.71
C SER A 13 -17.46 -14.10 16.87
N SER A 14 -18.67 -13.97 16.33
CA SER A 14 -19.54 -15.11 16.05
C SER A 14 -20.04 -15.01 14.61
N HIS A 15 -19.48 -15.87 13.75
CA HIS A 15 -20.02 -16.16 12.43
C HIS A 15 -21.39 -16.83 12.58
N ALA A 16 -22.43 -16.16 12.11
CA ALA A 16 -23.69 -16.81 11.71
C ALA A 16 -23.84 -16.59 10.19
N VAL A 17 -23.89 -17.70 9.48
CA VAL A 17 -24.15 -17.81 8.04
C VAL A 17 -25.64 -17.56 7.85
N ASP A 18 -26.01 -16.56 7.04
CA ASP A 18 -27.28 -16.57 6.33
C ASP A 18 -27.13 -15.80 5.01
N GLY A 19 -27.44 -16.51 3.92
CA GLY A 19 -27.43 -15.99 2.57
C GLY A 19 -28.66 -15.14 2.30
N ALA A 20 -28.45 -13.89 1.89
CA ALA A 20 -29.45 -13.07 1.24
C ALA A 20 -28.76 -12.20 0.19
N THR A 21 -29.28 -12.29 -1.03
CA THR A 21 -28.97 -11.56 -2.26
C THR A 21 -28.51 -10.11 -2.04
N GLU A 22 -27.34 -9.76 -2.57
CA GLU A 22 -26.80 -8.40 -2.62
C GLU A 22 -27.71 -7.50 -3.47
N GLN A 23 -28.49 -6.65 -2.81
CA GLN A 23 -29.08 -5.46 -3.42
C GLN A 23 -28.07 -4.32 -3.37
N VAL A 24 -27.86 -3.68 -4.51
CA VAL A 24 -27.00 -2.50 -4.69
C VAL A 24 -27.58 -1.32 -3.92
N GLY A 25 -27.15 -1.18 -2.66
CA GLY A 25 -27.34 0.01 -1.83
C GLY A 25 -25.97 0.49 -1.35
N MET A 26 -25.85 1.79 -1.05
CA MET A 26 -24.62 2.41 -0.52
C MET A 26 -23.85 1.47 0.42
N PRO A 27 -22.52 1.34 0.28
CA PRO A 27 -21.73 0.41 1.08
C PRO A 27 -21.92 0.66 2.57
N LYS A 28 -22.34 -0.39 3.31
CA LYS A 28 -22.42 -0.43 4.77
C LYS A 28 -21.01 -0.22 5.38
N ARG A 29 -20.55 1.02 5.56
CA ARG A 29 -19.32 1.26 6.35
C ARG A 29 -19.32 2.37 7.38
N PHE A 30 -20.35 3.22 7.44
CA PHE A 30 -20.59 4.04 8.64
C PHE A 30 -22.10 4.17 8.83
N ALA A 31 -22.66 3.44 9.79
CA ALA A 31 -24.01 3.74 10.24
C ALA A 31 -23.98 5.16 10.82
N ALA A 32 -24.74 6.08 10.24
CA ALA A 32 -24.85 7.44 10.75
C ALA A 32 -25.27 7.36 12.22
N LEU A 33 -24.42 7.87 13.11
CA LEU A 33 -24.77 8.02 14.52
C LEU A 33 -25.91 9.03 14.62
N PRO A 34 -26.92 8.82 15.49
CA PRO A 34 -27.98 9.80 15.67
C PRO A 34 -27.38 11.11 16.21
N VAL A 35 -27.61 12.22 15.49
CA VAL A 35 -27.06 13.55 15.84
C VAL A 35 -28.19 14.47 16.27
N GLU A 36 -28.14 14.95 17.51
CA GLU A 36 -29.10 15.94 18.00
C GLU A 36 -28.67 17.36 17.60
N VAL A 37 -29.53 18.04 16.84
CA VAL A 37 -29.33 19.46 16.49
C VAL A 37 -30.01 20.31 17.54
N THR A 38 -29.22 21.06 18.31
CA THR A 38 -29.73 21.92 19.37
C THR A 38 -30.18 23.26 18.81
N ALA A 39 -31.17 23.89 19.46
CA ALA A 39 -31.63 25.23 19.08
C ALA A 39 -30.54 26.31 19.23
N ALA A 40 -29.50 26.05 20.04
CA ALA A 40 -28.38 26.96 20.26
C ALA A 40 -27.38 26.99 19.07
N ALA A 41 -27.37 25.96 18.23
CA ALA A 41 -26.53 25.88 17.03
C ALA A 41 -27.39 25.36 15.86
N PRO A 42 -28.27 26.21 15.28
CA PRO A 42 -29.18 25.81 14.22
C PRO A 42 -28.39 25.41 12.96
N PHE A 43 -28.87 24.37 12.29
CA PHE A 43 -28.29 23.88 11.04
C PHE A 43 -29.11 24.39 9.85
N ASP A 44 -28.52 25.27 9.05
CA ASP A 44 -29.13 25.77 7.81
C ASP A 44 -28.87 24.79 6.65
N LEU A 45 -29.87 23.96 6.39
CA LEU A 45 -29.83 22.94 5.34
C LEU A 45 -29.69 23.53 3.94
N ASP A 46 -30.37 24.64 3.65
CA ASP A 46 -30.40 25.22 2.30
C ASP A 46 -29.07 25.85 1.95
N THR A 47 -28.48 26.60 2.90
CA THR A 47 -27.15 27.18 2.74
C THR A 47 -26.08 26.09 2.62
N TYR A 48 -26.16 25.01 3.41
CA TYR A 48 -25.24 23.88 3.31
C TYR A 48 -25.37 23.15 1.98
N ALA A 49 -26.59 22.84 1.55
CA ALA A 49 -26.84 22.12 0.30
C ALA A 49 -26.45 22.94 -0.95
N ALA A 50 -26.55 24.26 -0.89
CA ALA A 50 -26.17 25.16 -1.98
C ALA A 50 -24.65 25.18 -2.26
N GLN A 51 -23.82 24.76 -1.31
CA GLN A 51 -22.36 24.68 -1.46
C GLN A 51 -21.92 23.48 -2.31
N TYR A 52 -22.81 22.50 -2.51
CA TYR A 52 -22.54 21.27 -3.25
C TYR A 52 -23.39 21.17 -4.52
N LYS A 53 -22.91 20.42 -5.52
CA LYS A 53 -23.61 20.20 -6.81
C LYS A 53 -23.65 18.70 -7.17
N GLY A 54 -24.63 18.31 -7.97
CA GLY A 54 -24.78 16.95 -8.51
C GLY A 54 -24.85 15.87 -7.44
N ARG A 55 -24.22 14.71 -7.69
CA ARG A 55 -24.27 13.53 -6.80
C ARG A 55 -23.74 13.79 -5.39
N ARG A 56 -22.79 14.70 -5.22
CA ARG A 56 -22.24 15.06 -3.89
C ARG A 56 -23.26 15.77 -3.03
N ARG A 57 -24.02 16.70 -3.63
CA ARG A 57 -25.14 17.35 -2.94
C ARG A 57 -26.13 16.30 -2.43
N ILE A 58 -26.44 15.31 -3.26
CA ILE A 58 -27.33 14.20 -2.89
C ILE A 58 -26.74 13.40 -1.71
N GLN A 59 -25.45 13.03 -1.75
CA GLN A 59 -24.79 12.31 -0.65
C GLN A 59 -24.81 13.08 0.68
N HIS A 60 -24.47 14.37 0.67
CA HIS A 60 -24.49 15.20 1.85
C HIS A 60 -25.92 15.35 2.41
N LEU A 61 -26.91 15.57 1.55
CA LEU A 61 -28.31 15.64 1.96
C LEU A 61 -28.80 14.32 2.56
N LEU A 62 -28.49 13.18 1.93
CA LEU A 62 -28.86 11.86 2.45
C LEU A 62 -28.16 11.55 3.77
N PHE A 63 -26.90 11.97 3.93
CA PHE A 63 -26.17 11.81 5.18
C PHE A 63 -26.82 12.61 6.32
N VAL A 64 -27.14 13.89 6.09
CA VAL A 64 -27.86 14.72 7.06
C VAL A 64 -29.23 14.12 7.38
N ALA A 65 -29.97 13.71 6.36
CA ALA A 65 -31.30 13.12 6.50
C ALA A 65 -31.27 11.87 7.39
N ARG A 66 -30.36 10.92 7.10
CA ARG A 66 -30.20 9.67 7.83
C ARG A 66 -29.65 9.86 9.26
N SER A 67 -28.80 10.86 9.47
CA SER A 67 -28.19 11.15 10.79
C SER A 67 -29.18 11.80 11.77
N THR A 68 -30.25 12.43 11.26
CA THR A 68 -31.19 13.25 12.05
C THR A 68 -32.59 12.65 12.16
N VAL A 69 -32.80 11.42 11.66
CA VAL A 69 -34.12 10.77 11.58
C VAL A 69 -34.86 10.76 12.93
N THR A 70 -34.16 10.37 13.99
CA THR A 70 -34.73 10.18 15.34
C THR A 70 -34.66 11.44 16.19
N SER A 71 -33.63 12.26 16.00
CA SER A 71 -33.32 13.40 16.86
C SER A 71 -33.98 14.70 16.41
N THR A 72 -34.07 14.95 15.10
CA THR A 72 -34.66 16.17 14.56
C THR A 72 -35.47 15.87 13.29
N PRO A 73 -36.70 15.32 13.45
CA PRO A 73 -37.56 14.91 12.34
C PRO A 73 -37.80 15.96 11.26
N SER A 74 -37.97 17.24 11.64
CA SER A 74 -38.22 18.34 10.71
C SER A 74 -37.07 18.57 9.73
N LEU A 75 -35.83 18.51 10.23
CA LEU A 75 -34.62 18.65 9.41
C LEU A 75 -34.43 17.43 8.52
N SER A 76 -34.63 16.22 9.06
CA SER A 76 -34.53 14.97 8.30
C SER A 76 -35.53 14.96 7.12
N ARG A 77 -36.78 15.34 7.38
CA ARG A 77 -37.83 15.47 6.35
C ARG A 77 -37.44 16.46 5.26
N ALA A 78 -37.01 17.66 5.63
CA ALA A 78 -36.57 18.67 4.66
C ALA A 78 -35.41 18.18 3.80
N ALA A 79 -34.43 17.49 4.40
CA ALA A 79 -33.27 16.94 3.71
C ALA A 79 -33.63 15.83 2.72
N PHE A 80 -34.51 14.89 3.09
CA PHE A 80 -34.99 13.86 2.15
C PHE A 80 -35.77 14.45 0.97
N LEU A 81 -36.68 15.40 1.22
CA LEU A 81 -37.46 16.03 0.15
C LEU A 81 -36.55 16.81 -0.82
N LEU A 82 -35.56 17.52 -0.28
CA LEU A 82 -34.57 18.22 -1.10
C LEU A 82 -33.67 17.24 -1.87
N ALA A 83 -33.31 16.09 -1.27
CA ALA A 83 -32.55 15.03 -1.95
C ALA A 83 -33.34 14.42 -3.10
N LEU A 84 -34.61 14.03 -2.89
CA LEU A 84 -35.49 13.49 -3.94
C LEU A 84 -35.65 14.46 -5.10
N LYS A 85 -35.88 15.75 -4.82
CA LYS A 85 -35.96 16.80 -5.84
C LYS A 85 -34.65 16.97 -6.60
N THR A 86 -33.51 16.88 -5.92
CA THR A 86 -32.18 17.00 -6.53
C THR A 86 -31.86 15.77 -7.40
N ILE A 87 -32.21 14.56 -6.96
CA ILE A 87 -32.07 13.33 -7.75
C ILE A 87 -32.84 13.46 -9.07
N GLN A 88 -34.09 13.92 -9.02
CA GLN A 88 -34.93 14.10 -10.21
C GLN A 88 -34.41 15.17 -11.18
N ALA A 89 -33.72 16.19 -10.67
CA ALA A 89 -33.20 17.31 -11.47
C ALA A 89 -31.82 17.02 -12.09
N ASP A 90 -30.90 16.44 -11.31
CA ASP A 90 -29.48 16.35 -11.66
C ASP A 90 -29.05 14.96 -12.16
N THR A 91 -29.86 13.91 -11.97
CA THR A 91 -29.48 12.51 -12.26
C THR A 91 -30.58 11.71 -12.97
N THR A 92 -30.23 10.53 -13.48
CA THR A 92 -31.17 9.53 -14.00
C THR A 92 -31.08 8.23 -13.20
N ASP A 93 -30.64 8.31 -11.94
CA ASP A 93 -30.43 7.15 -11.07
C ASP A 93 -31.74 6.71 -10.40
N GLU A 94 -32.40 5.74 -11.02
CA GLU A 94 -33.66 5.16 -10.56
C GLU A 94 -33.48 4.38 -9.26
N SER A 95 -32.33 3.71 -9.10
CA SER A 95 -32.02 2.89 -7.93
C SER A 95 -31.89 3.76 -6.68
N LEU A 96 -31.20 4.90 -6.81
CA LEU A 96 -31.01 5.86 -5.74
C LEU A 96 -32.31 6.58 -5.40
N TYR A 97 -33.13 6.94 -6.40
CA TYR A 97 -34.46 7.53 -6.16
C TYR A 97 -35.35 6.58 -5.37
N THR A 98 -35.46 5.33 -5.82
CA THR A 98 -36.31 4.31 -5.19
C THR A 98 -35.84 3.98 -3.78
N SER A 99 -34.53 3.82 -3.59
CA SER A 99 -33.94 3.60 -2.26
C SER A 99 -34.19 4.78 -1.32
N THR A 100 -34.01 6.02 -1.80
CA THR A 100 -34.22 7.24 -1.00
C THR A 100 -35.68 7.40 -0.61
N LEU A 101 -36.61 7.13 -1.53
CA LEU A 101 -38.04 7.19 -1.28
C LEU A 101 -38.46 6.11 -0.26
N ASN A 102 -37.89 4.91 -0.35
CA ASN A 102 -38.12 3.86 0.62
C ASN A 102 -37.60 4.24 2.02
N ASP A 103 -36.38 4.79 2.11
CA ASP A 103 -35.80 5.28 3.37
C ASP A 103 -36.69 6.37 4.00
N TYR A 104 -37.18 7.31 3.19
CA TYR A 104 -38.14 8.33 3.63
C TYR A 104 -39.44 7.71 4.15
N ASN A 105 -40.02 6.76 3.41
CA ASN A 105 -41.30 6.14 3.77
C ASN A 105 -41.18 5.27 5.03
N ILE A 106 -40.03 4.63 5.25
CA ILE A 106 -39.72 3.91 6.49
C ILE A 106 -39.65 4.89 7.66
N ALA A 107 -38.91 6.00 7.50
CA ALA A 107 -38.79 7.03 8.54
C ALA A 107 -40.15 7.69 8.85
N ALA A 108 -40.93 8.04 7.82
CA ALA A 108 -42.26 8.63 7.96
C ALA A 108 -43.23 7.70 8.70
N ALA A 109 -43.27 6.41 8.34
CA ALA A 109 -44.19 5.46 8.94
C ALA A 109 -43.80 5.07 10.38
N LYS A 110 -42.50 4.91 10.65
CA LYS A 110 -42.01 4.35 11.92
C LYS A 110 -41.66 5.42 12.95
N GLU A 111 -41.01 6.50 12.53
CA GLU A 111 -40.36 7.46 13.44
C GLU A 111 -41.15 8.80 13.52
N TRP A 112 -41.84 9.21 12.45
CA TRP A 112 -42.58 10.50 12.42
C TRP A 112 -44.10 10.39 12.51
N GLY A 113 -44.68 9.22 12.21
CA GLY A 113 -46.13 9.02 12.18
C GLY A 113 -46.84 9.75 11.03
N GLU A 114 -46.16 9.99 9.91
CA GLU A 114 -46.68 10.70 8.74
C GLU A 114 -47.08 9.74 7.60
N SER A 115 -47.90 10.24 6.66
CA SER A 115 -48.28 9.48 5.47
C SER A 115 -47.11 9.28 4.52
N GLN A 116 -47.00 8.07 3.96
CA GLN A 116 -46.00 7.73 2.94
C GLN A 116 -46.16 8.61 1.69
N LEU A 117 -45.03 8.97 1.09
CA LEU A 117 -44.98 9.68 -0.18
C LEU A 117 -45.17 8.69 -1.34
N ALA A 118 -45.98 9.07 -2.33
CA ALA A 118 -46.17 8.28 -3.55
C ALA A 118 -44.94 8.35 -4.47
N SER A 119 -44.65 7.25 -5.17
CA SER A 119 -43.59 7.22 -6.20
C SER A 119 -44.04 7.95 -7.47
N ASP A 120 -43.13 8.68 -8.11
CA ASP A 120 -43.35 9.32 -9.40
C ASP A 120 -43.02 8.31 -10.52
N SER A 121 -43.98 7.44 -10.83
CA SER A 121 -43.82 6.42 -11.88
C SER A 121 -43.58 7.04 -13.25
N ALA A 122 -44.13 8.23 -13.51
CA ALA A 122 -43.96 8.91 -14.79
C ALA A 122 -42.53 9.42 -14.98
N TRP A 123 -41.85 9.85 -13.91
CA TRP A 123 -40.43 10.18 -13.97
C TRP A 123 -39.56 8.93 -14.14
N LEU A 124 -39.85 7.84 -13.42
CA LEU A 124 -39.11 6.56 -13.55
C LEU A 124 -39.14 6.04 -15.00
N ASP A 125 -40.34 5.98 -15.62
CA ASP A 125 -40.47 5.53 -17.01
C ASP A 125 -39.71 6.44 -18.01
N ARG A 126 -39.62 7.75 -17.72
CA ARG A 126 -38.85 8.70 -18.56
C ARG A 126 -37.35 8.55 -18.34
N ALA A 127 -36.93 8.29 -17.11
CA ALA A 127 -35.52 8.07 -16.76
C ALA A 127 -35.01 6.78 -17.41
N GLU A 128 -35.79 5.68 -17.34
CA GLU A 128 -35.44 4.37 -17.90
C GLU A 128 -35.21 4.46 -19.41
N ARG A 129 -36.19 5.03 -20.13
CA ARG A 129 -36.07 5.24 -21.58
C ARG A 129 -34.86 6.10 -21.95
N LYS A 130 -34.60 7.17 -21.20
CA LYS A 130 -33.45 8.05 -21.45
C LYS A 130 -32.12 7.33 -21.19
N THR A 131 -32.06 6.50 -20.16
CA THR A 131 -30.90 5.68 -19.80
C THR A 131 -30.61 4.67 -20.91
N ASP A 132 -31.62 3.91 -21.35
CA ASP A 132 -31.47 2.93 -22.43
C ASP A 132 -31.07 3.59 -23.76
N ASP A 133 -31.76 4.66 -24.18
CA ASP A 133 -31.44 5.40 -25.41
C ASP A 133 -29.99 5.95 -25.39
N THR A 134 -29.55 6.46 -24.24
CA THR A 134 -28.19 7.01 -24.09
C THR A 134 -27.14 5.91 -24.09
N LYS A 135 -27.42 4.78 -23.45
CA LYS A 135 -26.55 3.61 -23.41
C LYS A 135 -26.32 3.05 -24.81
N ASP A 136 -27.40 2.79 -25.55
CA ASP A 136 -27.33 2.24 -26.90
C ASP A 136 -26.57 3.18 -27.84
N ARG A 137 -26.82 4.50 -27.74
CA ARG A 137 -26.09 5.51 -28.51
C ARG A 137 -24.58 5.48 -28.22
N LEU A 138 -24.18 5.48 -26.96
CA LEU A 138 -22.76 5.50 -26.56
C LEU A 138 -22.04 4.20 -26.92
N GLU A 139 -22.70 3.04 -26.81
CA GLU A 139 -22.13 1.76 -27.23
C GLU A 139 -21.91 1.69 -28.75
N VAL A 140 -22.85 2.23 -29.54
CA VAL A 140 -22.70 2.34 -31.01
C VAL A 140 -21.58 3.32 -31.39
N GLU A 141 -21.49 4.48 -30.73
CA GLU A 141 -20.42 5.45 -30.94
C GLU A 141 -19.04 4.83 -30.61
N LEU A 142 -18.90 4.14 -29.46
CA LEU A 142 -17.66 3.48 -29.08
C LEU A 142 -17.23 2.43 -30.11
N LYS A 143 -18.16 1.57 -30.55
CA LYS A 143 -17.87 0.56 -31.57
C LYS A 143 -17.43 1.18 -32.90
N THR A 144 -18.00 2.34 -33.24
CA THR A 144 -17.59 3.11 -34.41
C THR A 144 -16.17 3.66 -34.24
N TYR A 145 -15.82 4.18 -33.06
CA TYR A 145 -14.46 4.65 -32.77
C TYR A 145 -13.43 3.51 -32.77
N GLU A 146 -13.78 2.34 -32.25
CA GLU A 146 -12.94 1.14 -32.29
C GLU A 146 -12.68 0.68 -33.73
N ASN A 147 -13.70 0.67 -34.59
CA ASN A 147 -13.52 0.35 -36.01
C ASN A 147 -12.64 1.36 -36.76
N ASN A 148 -12.67 2.63 -36.35
CA ASN A 148 -11.87 3.70 -36.95
C ASN A 148 -10.42 3.73 -36.43
N LEU A 149 -10.09 2.97 -35.37
CA LEU A 149 -8.75 2.85 -34.77
C LEU A 149 -8.13 4.19 -34.31
N ILE A 150 -8.95 5.19 -34.01
CA ILE A 150 -8.48 6.50 -33.51
C ILE A 150 -8.43 6.45 -31.98
N LYS A 151 -7.21 6.38 -31.42
CA LYS A 151 -6.98 6.28 -29.97
C LYS A 151 -7.72 7.37 -29.16
N GLU A 152 -7.68 8.62 -29.61
CA GLU A 152 -8.34 9.72 -28.89
C GLU A 152 -9.87 9.58 -28.87
N SER A 153 -10.48 9.14 -29.97
CA SER A 153 -11.92 8.90 -30.04
C SER A 153 -12.34 7.73 -29.16
N ILE A 154 -11.56 6.65 -29.12
CA ILE A 154 -11.80 5.50 -28.23
C ILE A 154 -11.67 5.92 -26.76
N ARG A 155 -10.65 6.73 -26.44
CA ARG A 155 -10.43 7.29 -25.09
C ARG A 155 -11.63 8.12 -24.63
N ILE A 156 -12.10 9.04 -25.48
CA ILE A 156 -13.27 9.89 -25.23
C ILE A 156 -14.53 9.02 -25.08
N GLY A 157 -14.72 8.02 -25.95
CA GLY A 157 -15.84 7.07 -25.84
C GLY A 157 -15.88 6.35 -24.49
N HIS A 158 -14.74 5.83 -24.02
CA HIS A 158 -14.67 5.22 -22.68
C HIS A 158 -14.88 6.21 -21.52
N ARG A 159 -14.41 7.46 -21.66
CA ARG A 159 -14.68 8.53 -20.68
C ARG A 159 -16.17 8.85 -20.60
N ASP A 160 -16.81 9.01 -21.75
CA ASP A 160 -18.21 9.40 -21.83
C ASP A 160 -19.14 8.27 -21.34
N ILE A 161 -18.80 7.00 -21.63
CA ILE A 161 -19.44 5.83 -20.99
C ILE A 161 -19.21 5.82 -19.48
N GLY A 162 -17.98 6.09 -19.01
CA GLY A 162 -17.69 6.17 -17.58
C GLY A 162 -18.52 7.23 -16.86
N ASN A 163 -18.66 8.42 -17.45
CA ASN A 163 -19.50 9.51 -16.95
C ASN A 163 -21.00 9.14 -16.96
N PHE A 164 -21.45 8.49 -18.02
CA PHE A 164 -22.82 7.99 -18.13
C PHE A 164 -23.13 6.96 -17.03
N LEU A 165 -22.29 5.94 -16.87
CA LEU A 165 -22.45 4.92 -15.83
C LEU A 165 -22.40 5.55 -14.42
N HIS A 166 -21.57 6.57 -14.21
CA HIS A 166 -21.55 7.34 -12.97
C HIS A 166 -22.88 8.09 -12.74
N SER A 167 -23.47 8.68 -13.78
CA SER A 167 -24.76 9.37 -13.69
C SER A 167 -25.94 8.42 -13.40
N VAL A 168 -25.86 7.17 -13.88
CA VAL A 168 -26.85 6.11 -13.67
C VAL A 168 -26.72 5.45 -12.29
N GLY A 169 -25.53 5.51 -11.67
CA GLY A 169 -25.26 4.88 -10.37
C GLY A 169 -24.50 3.56 -10.44
N ASP A 170 -24.07 3.11 -11.63
CA ASP A 170 -23.16 1.97 -11.78
C ASP A 170 -21.70 2.41 -11.55
N LEU A 171 -21.33 2.50 -10.27
CA LEU A 171 -20.02 2.96 -9.84
C LEU A 171 -18.90 1.98 -10.25
N GLN A 172 -19.15 0.67 -10.22
CA GLN A 172 -18.15 -0.33 -10.59
C GLN A 172 -17.91 -0.37 -12.10
N GLY A 173 -18.98 -0.30 -12.91
CA GLY A 173 -18.88 -0.17 -14.36
C GLY A 173 -18.20 1.14 -14.79
N SER A 174 -18.45 2.22 -14.05
CA SER A 174 -17.77 3.51 -14.26
C SER A 174 -16.26 3.40 -14.05
N LEU A 175 -15.81 2.82 -12.92
CA LEU A 175 -14.38 2.59 -12.65
C LEU A 175 -13.72 1.74 -13.73
N LYS A 176 -14.39 0.68 -14.19
CA LYS A 176 -13.89 -0.18 -15.27
C LYS A 176 -13.72 0.60 -16.58
N SER A 177 -14.67 1.47 -16.91
CA SER A 177 -14.64 2.28 -18.14
C SER A 177 -13.54 3.34 -18.10
N PHE A 178 -13.37 4.04 -16.97
CA PHE A 178 -12.22 4.95 -16.79
C PHE A 178 -10.88 4.21 -16.81
N GLY A 179 -10.82 3.01 -16.22
CA GLY A 179 -9.65 2.14 -16.28
C GLY A 179 -9.24 1.79 -17.71
N LYS A 180 -10.21 1.46 -18.58
CA LYS A 180 -9.96 1.19 -20.01
C LYS A 180 -9.49 2.43 -20.79
N SER A 181 -10.01 3.62 -20.45
CA SER A 181 -9.58 4.88 -21.07
C SER A 181 -8.05 5.11 -20.94
N ARG A 182 -7.41 4.56 -19.90
CA ARG A 182 -5.96 4.58 -19.68
C ARG A 182 -5.15 4.03 -20.85
N GLU A 183 -5.61 2.95 -21.46
CA GLU A 183 -4.88 2.23 -22.52
C GLU A 183 -4.73 3.05 -23.80
N PHE A 184 -5.60 4.05 -23.97
CA PHE A 184 -5.63 4.92 -25.15
C PHE A 184 -5.04 6.32 -24.86
N GLY A 185 -4.50 6.56 -23.65
CA GLY A 185 -3.89 7.83 -23.25
C GLY A 185 -2.45 8.00 -23.74
N THR A 186 -2.16 9.08 -24.47
CA THR A 186 -0.82 9.39 -25.03
C THR A 186 -0.11 10.57 -24.35
N ILE A 187 -0.85 11.44 -23.66
CA ILE A 187 -0.29 12.60 -22.97
C ILE A 187 -0.58 12.56 -21.47
N THR A 188 0.27 13.23 -20.68
CA THR A 188 0.15 13.33 -19.22
C THR A 188 -1.21 13.85 -18.78
N ALA A 189 -1.79 14.79 -19.54
CA ALA A 189 -3.10 15.36 -19.27
C ALA A 189 -4.22 14.31 -19.26
N HIS A 190 -4.13 13.26 -20.10
CA HIS A 190 -5.13 12.18 -20.13
C HIS A 190 -5.09 11.34 -18.85
N ILE A 191 -3.89 11.10 -18.31
CA ILE A 191 -3.72 10.36 -17.05
C ILE A 191 -4.29 11.17 -15.88
N ILE A 192 -4.07 12.48 -15.89
CA ILE A 192 -4.60 13.38 -14.85
C ILE A 192 -6.13 13.45 -14.93
N GLU A 193 -6.70 13.68 -16.11
CA GLU A 193 -8.16 13.71 -16.34
C GLU A 193 -8.82 12.40 -15.86
N MET A 194 -8.29 11.25 -16.29
CA MET A 194 -8.76 9.94 -15.85
C MET A 194 -8.64 9.76 -14.33
N SER A 195 -7.52 10.19 -13.73
CA SER A 195 -7.32 10.05 -12.28
C SER A 195 -8.31 10.91 -11.49
N LEU A 196 -8.65 12.11 -11.97
CA LEU A 196 -9.68 12.96 -11.37
C LEU A 196 -11.06 12.29 -11.43
N SER A 197 -11.45 11.75 -12.60
CA SER A 197 -12.72 11.02 -12.75
C SER A 197 -12.80 9.77 -11.88
N ILE A 198 -11.69 9.04 -11.73
CA ILE A 198 -11.64 7.90 -10.79
C ILE A 198 -11.78 8.38 -9.35
N ILE A 199 -11.07 9.46 -8.95
CA ILE A 199 -11.18 10.01 -7.59
C ILE A 199 -12.63 10.41 -7.30
N ASP A 200 -13.36 11.00 -8.25
CA ASP A 200 -14.78 11.34 -8.11
C ASP A 200 -15.64 10.13 -7.72
N VAL A 201 -15.47 9.01 -8.42
CA VAL A 201 -16.23 7.77 -8.17
C VAL A 201 -15.78 7.07 -6.88
N VAL A 202 -14.48 7.03 -6.61
CA VAL A 202 -13.91 6.37 -5.42
C VAL A 202 -14.23 7.14 -4.14
N LEU A 203 -14.42 8.46 -4.20
CA LEU A 203 -14.95 9.27 -3.09
C LEU A 203 -16.39 8.92 -2.75
N GLU A 204 -17.24 8.72 -3.76
CA GLU A 204 -18.61 8.24 -3.57
C GLU A 204 -18.66 6.83 -2.95
N LEU A 205 -17.68 5.98 -3.30
CA LEU A 205 -17.49 4.66 -2.67
C LEU A 205 -16.80 4.73 -1.30
N GLN A 206 -16.34 5.90 -0.86
CA GLN A 206 -15.56 6.12 0.37
C GLN A 206 -14.31 5.23 0.49
N GLN A 207 -13.66 4.94 -0.64
CA GLN A 207 -12.46 4.11 -0.70
C GLN A 207 -11.18 4.97 -0.57
N TYR A 208 -10.94 5.50 0.63
CA TYR A 208 -9.83 6.44 0.92
C TYR A 208 -8.42 5.94 0.54
N GLY A 209 -8.17 4.63 0.56
CA GLY A 209 -6.90 4.06 0.12
C GLY A 209 -6.62 4.28 -1.39
N ALA A 210 -7.64 4.10 -2.22
CA ALA A 210 -7.52 4.27 -3.67
C ALA A 210 -7.39 5.77 -4.04
N ILE A 211 -8.08 6.67 -3.33
CA ILE A 211 -7.97 8.12 -3.56
C ILE A 211 -6.52 8.58 -3.38
N LYS A 212 -5.87 8.21 -2.29
CA LYS A 212 -4.47 8.59 -2.02
C LYS A 212 -3.51 8.09 -3.10
N SER A 213 -3.72 6.87 -3.59
CA SER A 213 -2.90 6.28 -4.68
C SER A 213 -3.06 7.06 -5.99
N HIS A 214 -4.31 7.32 -6.42
CA HIS A 214 -4.60 8.04 -7.66
C HIS A 214 -4.19 9.51 -7.58
N ALA A 215 -4.38 10.17 -6.44
CA ALA A 215 -3.96 11.56 -6.23
C ALA A 215 -2.43 11.69 -6.25
N SER A 216 -1.70 10.81 -5.56
CA SER A 216 -0.23 10.79 -5.61
C SER A 216 0.30 10.52 -7.02
N LYS A 217 -0.34 9.61 -7.76
CA LYS A 217 -0.01 9.34 -9.16
C LYS A 217 -0.21 10.59 -10.03
N ALA A 218 -1.35 11.26 -9.94
CA ALA A 218 -1.62 12.47 -10.72
C ALA A 218 -0.67 13.63 -10.35
N LEU A 219 -0.36 13.82 -9.06
CA LEU A 219 0.58 14.85 -8.58
C LEU A 219 2.00 14.62 -9.10
N SER A 220 2.47 13.36 -9.15
CA SER A 220 3.80 13.05 -9.71
C SER A 220 3.90 13.38 -11.21
N HIS A 221 2.81 13.17 -11.95
CA HIS A 221 2.70 13.52 -13.36
C HIS A 221 2.63 15.05 -13.60
N LEU A 222 2.05 15.81 -12.67
CA LEU A 222 2.06 17.28 -12.70
C LEU A 222 3.43 17.88 -12.37
N ALA A 223 4.20 17.24 -11.47
CA ALA A 223 5.55 17.69 -11.11
C ALA A 223 6.58 17.44 -12.23
N HIS A 224 6.36 16.42 -13.06
CA HIS A 224 7.23 16.05 -14.18
C HIS A 224 6.39 15.77 -15.44
N PRO A 225 6.06 16.80 -16.25
CA PRO A 225 5.34 16.60 -17.51
C PRO A 225 6.23 15.88 -18.52
N ARG A 226 6.26 14.55 -18.45
CA ARG A 226 6.86 13.68 -19.48
C ARG A 226 5.76 13.28 -20.48
N PRO A 227 6.01 13.34 -21.80
CA PRO A 227 5.11 12.72 -22.77
C PRO A 227 4.95 11.24 -22.40
N ALA A 228 3.72 10.74 -22.38
CA ALA A 228 3.49 9.35 -21.98
C ALA A 228 4.14 8.43 -23.02
N GLN A 229 4.91 7.45 -22.56
CA GLN A 229 5.53 6.45 -23.42
C GLN A 229 4.41 5.63 -24.10
N GLY A 230 4.19 5.87 -25.39
CA GLY A 230 3.17 5.14 -26.14
C GLY A 230 2.76 5.71 -27.50
N ALA A 231 3.70 6.20 -28.33
CA ALA A 231 3.44 6.44 -29.76
C ALA A 231 4.74 6.45 -30.58
N THR A 232 5.11 5.30 -31.13
CA THR A 232 5.94 5.27 -32.34
C THR A 232 5.02 5.43 -33.54
N ASP A 233 4.72 6.67 -33.94
CA ASP A 233 4.15 6.92 -35.26
C ASP A 233 5.25 7.33 -36.22
N LYS A 234 5.54 6.42 -37.14
CA LYS A 234 6.21 6.72 -38.41
C LYS A 234 5.21 7.46 -39.28
N SER A 235 5.44 8.74 -39.54
CA SER A 235 5.00 9.35 -40.80
C SER A 235 6.09 10.29 -41.33
N THR A 236 6.69 9.86 -42.43
CA THR A 236 7.60 10.62 -43.28
C THR A 236 6.80 11.53 -44.21
N GLY A 237 7.25 12.79 -44.41
CA GLY A 237 7.23 13.41 -45.73
C GLY A 237 6.77 14.86 -45.87
N SER A 238 7.75 15.73 -46.18
CA SER A 238 7.65 16.97 -46.99
C SER A 238 7.01 18.21 -46.32
N ALA A 239 7.44 19.45 -46.53
CA ALA A 239 8.43 20.06 -47.42
C ALA A 239 8.95 21.37 -46.80
N ALA A 240 10.17 21.75 -47.15
CA ALA A 240 10.67 23.10 -46.96
C ALA A 240 10.16 24.03 -48.07
N GLN A 241 9.65 25.21 -47.71
CA GLN A 241 9.75 26.40 -48.56
C GLN A 241 9.59 27.69 -47.73
N SER A 242 10.31 28.71 -48.19
CA SER A 242 10.59 30.00 -47.58
C SER A 242 9.41 31.00 -47.66
N ASP A 243 9.36 31.99 -46.77
CA ASP A 243 9.51 33.41 -47.12
C ASP A 243 9.09 34.38 -45.99
N ASN A 244 9.80 35.52 -45.97
CA ASN A 244 9.70 36.66 -45.07
C ASN A 244 8.28 37.26 -44.93
N VAL A 245 7.76 37.40 -43.69
CA VAL A 245 6.75 38.44 -43.36
C VAL A 245 6.92 39.01 -41.93
N LYS A 246 7.39 40.26 -41.89
CA LYS A 246 7.06 41.41 -41.00
C LYS A 246 7.12 41.26 -39.46
N ILE A 247 8.07 41.99 -38.87
CA ILE A 247 8.38 42.19 -37.44
C ILE A 247 7.25 42.87 -36.60
N ALA A 248 6.11 43.23 -37.19
CA ALA A 248 4.98 43.83 -36.44
C ALA A 248 3.97 42.82 -35.86
N SER A 249 4.00 41.55 -36.29
CA SER A 249 3.09 40.49 -35.78
C SER A 249 3.60 39.79 -34.51
N LEU A 250 4.88 39.95 -34.17
CA LEU A 250 5.51 39.29 -33.03
C LEU A 250 5.09 39.87 -31.66
N ALA A 251 4.74 41.16 -31.60
CA ALA A 251 4.29 41.81 -30.36
C ALA A 251 2.87 41.39 -29.93
N ASN A 252 1.96 41.21 -30.89
CA ASN A 252 0.60 40.73 -30.60
C ASN A 252 0.54 39.21 -30.41
N ALA A 253 1.41 38.44 -31.09
CA ALA A 253 1.57 37.01 -30.82
C ALA A 253 2.10 36.78 -29.39
N SER A 254 3.12 37.53 -28.95
CA SER A 254 3.69 37.47 -27.59
C SER A 254 2.65 37.71 -26.48
N ILE A 255 1.74 38.67 -26.64
CA ILE A 255 0.69 38.95 -25.63
C ILE A 255 -0.39 37.86 -25.63
N THR A 256 -0.72 37.31 -26.81
CA THR A 256 -1.72 36.24 -26.93
C THR A 256 -1.17 34.92 -26.41
N ASP A 257 0.10 34.63 -26.67
CA ASP A 257 0.83 33.48 -26.13
C ASP A 257 0.98 33.59 -24.60
N ALA A 258 1.32 34.78 -24.08
CA ALA A 258 1.38 35.02 -22.64
C ALA A 258 0.02 34.86 -21.94
N ARG A 259 -1.08 35.33 -22.55
CA ARG A 259 -2.45 35.12 -22.03
C ARG A 259 -2.87 33.65 -22.09
N THR A 260 -2.49 32.94 -23.15
CA THR A 260 -2.79 31.51 -23.31
C THR A 260 -1.97 30.65 -22.34
N GLN A 261 -0.73 31.06 -22.06
CA GLN A 261 0.16 30.41 -21.09
C GLN A 261 -0.30 30.68 -19.66
N LEU A 262 -0.67 31.92 -19.32
CA LEU A 262 -1.28 32.28 -18.04
C LEU A 262 -2.60 31.51 -17.77
N ALA A 263 -3.41 31.29 -18.81
CA ALA A 263 -4.63 30.49 -18.69
C ALA A 263 -4.34 28.99 -18.45
N LYS A 264 -3.30 28.44 -19.08
CA LYS A 264 -2.85 27.06 -18.86
C LYS A 264 -2.25 26.88 -17.46
N ASP A 265 -1.44 27.83 -17.00
CA ASP A 265 -0.83 27.80 -15.67
C ASP A 265 -1.90 27.90 -14.57
N LYS A 266 -2.93 28.74 -14.80
CA LYS A 266 -4.10 28.81 -13.93
C LYS A 266 -4.84 27.47 -13.81
N GLN A 267 -5.13 26.82 -14.94
CA GLN A 267 -5.81 25.53 -14.97
C GLN A 267 -4.97 24.41 -14.31
N LEU A 268 -3.64 24.48 -14.46
CA LEU A 268 -2.71 23.53 -13.85
C LEU A 268 -2.68 23.68 -12.32
N ASN A 269 -2.67 24.91 -11.82
CA ASN A 269 -2.73 25.20 -10.39
C ASN A 269 -4.08 24.76 -9.79
N GLU A 270 -5.21 25.03 -10.46
CA GLU A 270 -6.53 24.54 -10.05
C GLU A 270 -6.56 23.01 -9.95
N THR A 271 -5.90 22.32 -10.89
CA THR A 271 -5.81 20.85 -10.88
C THR A 271 -4.95 20.33 -9.74
N ARG A 272 -3.82 20.99 -9.47
CA ARG A 272 -2.95 20.67 -8.32
C ARG A 272 -3.70 20.84 -7.00
N ASP A 273 -4.44 21.93 -6.84
CA ASP A 273 -5.20 22.23 -5.63
C ASP A 273 -6.29 21.17 -5.38
N ARG A 274 -7.01 20.76 -6.43
CA ARG A 274 -8.02 19.69 -6.34
C ARG A 274 -7.41 18.37 -5.88
N LEU A 275 -6.24 18.01 -6.38
CA LEU A 275 -5.55 16.77 -6.01
C LEU A 275 -5.00 16.83 -4.58
N ALA A 276 -4.44 17.97 -4.16
CA ALA A 276 -3.99 18.20 -2.79
C ALA A 276 -5.13 18.01 -1.78
N ILE A 277 -6.32 18.53 -2.12
CA ILE A 277 -7.50 18.45 -1.26
C ILE A 277 -8.08 17.03 -1.24
N ALA A 278 -8.10 16.33 -2.38
CA ALA A 278 -8.45 14.91 -2.42
C ALA A 278 -7.50 14.04 -1.55
N SER A 279 -6.18 14.33 -1.59
CA SER A 279 -5.20 13.68 -0.73
C SER A 279 -5.45 13.95 0.75
N GLY A 280 -5.76 15.20 1.13
CA GLY A 280 -6.09 15.54 2.53
C GLY A 280 -7.34 14.83 3.05
N ILE A 281 -8.40 14.74 2.22
CA ILE A 281 -9.63 14.00 2.56
C ILE A 281 -9.34 12.50 2.72
N ALA A 282 -8.51 11.93 1.84
CA ALA A 282 -8.11 10.53 1.93
C ALA A 282 -7.34 10.22 3.22
N GLU A 283 -6.49 11.13 3.67
CA GLU A 283 -5.74 10.98 4.92
C GLU A 283 -6.62 11.18 6.15
N LEU A 284 -7.59 12.10 6.09
CA LEU A 284 -8.62 12.25 7.11
C LEU A 284 -9.41 10.94 7.25
N GLY A 285 -9.92 10.40 6.15
CA GLY A 285 -10.66 9.13 6.12
C GLY A 285 -9.85 7.90 6.55
N GLN A 286 -8.51 7.96 6.53
CA GLN A 286 -7.62 6.93 7.08
C GLN A 286 -7.29 7.13 8.57
N GLY A 287 -7.77 8.21 9.19
CA GLY A 287 -7.46 8.56 10.59
C GLY A 287 -6.02 9.05 10.80
N SER A 288 -5.33 9.46 9.74
CA SER A 288 -3.92 9.90 9.80
C SER A 288 -3.82 11.42 10.00
N TYR A 289 -4.33 11.94 11.11
CA TYR A 289 -4.51 13.38 11.33
C TYR A 289 -3.22 14.22 11.20
N HIS A 290 -2.06 13.65 11.52
CA HIS A 290 -0.76 14.35 11.44
C HIS A 290 -0.31 14.68 10.01
N THR A 291 -0.75 13.92 9.00
CA THR A 291 -0.35 14.14 7.59
C THR A 291 -1.34 15.01 6.82
N VAL A 292 -2.57 15.15 7.34
CA VAL A 292 -3.68 15.88 6.70
C VAL A 292 -3.30 17.34 6.41
N LEU A 293 -2.69 18.03 7.36
CA LEU A 293 -2.34 19.45 7.22
C LEU A 293 -1.27 19.69 6.14
N PRO A 294 -0.13 18.97 6.10
CA PRO A 294 0.79 19.03 4.97
C PRO A 294 0.10 18.86 3.61
N SER A 295 -0.84 17.92 3.51
CA SER A 295 -1.59 17.67 2.28
C SER A 295 -2.47 18.85 1.88
N PHE A 296 -3.24 19.44 2.81
CA PHE A 296 -4.05 20.63 2.51
C PHE A 296 -3.21 21.88 2.22
N LEU A 297 -2.13 22.11 2.97
CA LEU A 297 -1.24 23.26 2.81
C LEU A 297 -0.39 23.20 1.53
N SER A 298 -0.34 22.05 0.84
CA SER A 298 0.29 21.92 -0.48
C SER A 298 -0.54 22.52 -1.62
N SER A 299 -1.80 22.89 -1.33
CA SER A 299 -2.65 23.66 -2.25
C SER A 299 -2.14 25.09 -2.38
N SER A 300 -2.03 25.59 -3.60
CA SER A 300 -1.57 26.96 -3.90
C SER A 300 -2.50 28.03 -3.32
N ALA A 301 -3.78 27.71 -3.14
CA ALA A 301 -4.75 28.56 -2.45
C ALA A 301 -4.50 28.69 -0.93
N LEU A 302 -3.72 27.77 -0.34
CA LEU A 302 -3.47 27.69 1.10
C LEU A 302 -1.98 27.81 1.48
N SER A 303 -1.08 27.82 0.49
CA SER A 303 0.35 27.98 0.69
C SER A 303 0.76 29.45 0.85
N ASP A 304 1.74 29.68 1.72
CA ASP A 304 2.30 31.00 2.05
C ASP A 304 3.44 31.35 1.08
N GLU A 305 3.14 31.66 -0.19
CA GLU A 305 4.18 32.12 -1.12
C GLU A 305 4.44 33.63 -0.95
N THR A 306 5.26 33.94 0.05
CA THR A 306 6.19 35.08 0.03
C THR A 306 7.60 34.58 -0.23
N SER A 307 7.94 34.26 -1.48
CA SER A 307 9.35 34.18 -1.93
C SER A 307 9.49 34.20 -3.46
N ASP A 308 9.22 35.35 -4.08
CA ASP A 308 10.21 36.03 -4.92
C ASP A 308 9.59 37.33 -5.45
N GLY A 309 10.30 38.43 -5.25
CA GLY A 309 9.85 39.74 -5.70
C GLY A 309 9.82 39.80 -7.22
N THR A 310 8.63 39.99 -7.79
CA THR A 310 8.26 40.97 -8.86
C THR A 310 6.90 40.59 -9.47
N ASP A 311 5.86 40.41 -8.66
CA ASP A 311 4.51 40.44 -9.21
C ASP A 311 3.52 41.03 -8.20
N GLU A 312 2.88 42.13 -8.59
CA GLU A 312 1.81 42.81 -7.84
C GLU A 312 0.50 42.00 -7.88
N SER A 313 0.53 40.71 -7.51
CA SER A 313 -0.68 39.91 -7.27
C SER A 313 -0.85 39.62 -5.79
N VAL A 314 -0.92 40.69 -5.00
CA VAL A 314 -1.23 40.68 -3.57
C VAL A 314 -2.63 40.10 -3.35
N GLY A 315 -2.73 39.06 -2.51
CA GLY A 315 -3.94 38.70 -1.77
C GLY A 315 -5.22 38.59 -2.60
N ARG A 316 -5.26 37.73 -3.62
CA ARG A 316 -6.54 37.42 -4.26
C ARG A 316 -7.38 36.58 -3.29
N PRO A 317 -8.58 37.03 -2.88
CA PRO A 317 -9.56 36.13 -2.28
C PRO A 317 -9.80 34.99 -3.26
N LEU A 318 -10.02 33.78 -2.73
CA LEU A 318 -10.51 32.64 -3.52
C LEU A 318 -11.56 33.17 -4.50
N PRO A 319 -11.30 33.13 -5.82
CA PRO A 319 -12.25 33.67 -6.78
C PRO A 319 -13.63 33.09 -6.50
N VAL A 320 -14.67 33.93 -6.54
CA VAL A 320 -16.04 33.43 -6.60
C VAL A 320 -16.14 32.66 -7.92
N GLY A 321 -16.09 31.32 -7.83
CA GLY A 321 -15.89 30.43 -8.99
C GLY A 321 -14.65 29.52 -8.90
N CYS A 322 -13.71 29.76 -7.98
CA CYS A 322 -12.77 28.76 -7.46
C CYS A 322 -13.43 27.93 -6.35
N GLY A 323 -14.68 27.54 -6.59
CA GLY A 323 -15.15 26.32 -5.98
C GLY A 323 -14.13 25.24 -6.30
N LEU A 324 -13.62 24.63 -5.26
CA LEU A 324 -13.60 23.19 -5.14
C LEU A 324 -14.92 22.55 -5.63
N ASP A 325 -15.30 22.77 -6.90
CA ASP A 325 -16.43 22.15 -7.61
C ASP A 325 -16.22 20.63 -7.78
N GLY A 326 -15.21 20.09 -7.11
CA GLY A 326 -14.78 18.71 -7.13
C GLY A 326 -15.03 17.97 -5.83
N TYR A 327 -14.76 18.43 -4.60
CA TYR A 327 -14.72 17.46 -3.48
C TYR A 327 -15.40 17.91 -2.19
N VAL A 328 -15.05 19.08 -1.66
CA VAL A 328 -15.53 19.59 -0.37
C VAL A 328 -15.73 21.10 -0.47
N SER A 329 -16.72 21.65 0.25
CA SER A 329 -16.95 23.09 0.29
C SER A 329 -15.77 23.85 0.93
N THR A 330 -15.64 25.14 0.63
CA THR A 330 -14.62 25.99 1.29
C THR A 330 -14.86 26.14 2.80
N ALA A 331 -16.12 26.11 3.23
CA ALA A 331 -16.48 26.15 4.64
C ALA A 331 -16.08 24.86 5.38
N ASP A 332 -16.38 23.69 4.81
CA ASP A 332 -16.02 22.40 5.41
C ASP A 332 -14.51 22.19 5.40
N LEU A 333 -13.81 22.64 4.36
CA LEU A 333 -12.35 22.64 4.33
C LEU A 333 -11.75 23.47 5.47
N ALA A 334 -12.33 24.64 5.78
CA ALA A 334 -11.90 25.45 6.92
C ALA A 334 -12.04 24.69 8.24
N ILE A 335 -13.16 23.98 8.43
CA ILE A 335 -13.39 23.14 9.62
C ILE A 335 -12.34 22.02 9.70
N TYR A 336 -12.07 21.30 8.61
CA TYR A 336 -11.12 20.20 8.60
C TYR A 336 -9.70 20.66 8.96
N VAL A 337 -9.26 21.77 8.38
CA VAL A 337 -7.96 22.38 8.64
C VAL A 337 -7.86 22.81 10.11
N VAL A 338 -8.86 23.50 10.65
CA VAL A 338 -8.83 24.02 12.03
C VAL A 338 -8.83 22.89 13.06
N LEU A 339 -9.71 21.90 12.91
CA LEU A 339 -9.80 20.79 13.86
C LEU A 339 -8.53 19.93 13.84
N CYS A 340 -8.00 19.62 12.66
CA CYS A 340 -6.75 18.88 12.54
C CYS A 340 -5.56 19.71 13.08
N ALA A 341 -5.54 21.02 12.86
CA ALA A 341 -4.51 21.92 13.36
C ALA A 341 -4.46 21.97 14.88
N ILE A 342 -5.61 22.15 15.54
CA ILE A 342 -5.69 22.18 17.01
C ILE A 342 -5.33 20.80 17.59
N ALA A 343 -5.72 19.71 16.93
CA ALA A 343 -5.41 18.35 17.38
C ALA A 343 -3.92 17.99 17.28
N THR A 344 -3.20 18.52 16.28
CA THR A 344 -1.86 18.00 15.90
C THR A 344 -0.72 19.00 16.04
N LEU A 345 -0.95 20.31 15.87
CA LEU A 345 0.13 21.31 15.87
C LEU A 345 0.48 21.79 17.28
N GLU A 346 1.73 22.20 17.44
CA GLU A 346 2.19 22.91 18.64
C GLU A 346 1.85 24.40 18.55
N ARG A 347 1.86 25.12 19.68
CA ARG A 347 1.46 26.53 19.75
C ARG A 347 2.22 27.43 18.76
N ASN A 348 3.52 27.19 18.57
CA ASN A 348 4.36 27.94 17.63
C ASN A 348 4.02 27.61 16.17
N ALA A 349 3.83 26.33 15.86
CA ALA A 349 3.47 25.88 14.52
C ALA A 349 2.04 26.28 14.13
N LEU A 350 1.12 26.30 15.09
CA LEU A 350 -0.25 26.76 14.91
C LEU A 350 -0.29 28.23 14.50
N LYS A 351 0.51 29.07 15.17
CA LYS A 351 0.64 30.48 14.78
C LYS A 351 1.24 30.64 13.39
N ALA A 352 2.42 30.05 13.17
CA ALA A 352 3.18 30.24 11.93
C ALA A 352 2.46 29.69 10.69
N ARG A 353 1.79 28.54 10.80
CA ARG A 353 1.19 27.86 9.63
C ARG A 353 -0.27 28.16 9.39
N ILE A 354 -1.03 28.55 10.42
CA ILE A 354 -2.49 28.69 10.38
C ILE A 354 -2.93 30.13 10.66
N ILE A 355 -2.54 30.70 11.81
CA ILE A 355 -3.04 32.03 12.23
C ILE A 355 -2.46 33.16 11.37
N ASP A 356 -1.15 33.10 11.11
CA ASP A 356 -0.45 34.13 10.33
C ASP A 356 -0.60 33.91 8.81
N ASN A 357 -1.15 32.77 8.37
CA ASN A 357 -1.32 32.42 6.96
C ASN A 357 -2.51 33.18 6.33
N PRO A 358 -2.29 34.00 5.29
CA PRO A 358 -3.34 34.82 4.67
C PRO A 358 -4.38 33.98 3.90
N GLY A 359 -3.97 32.88 3.26
CA GLY A 359 -4.86 31.98 2.54
C GLY A 359 -5.90 31.35 3.46
N ILE A 360 -5.46 30.85 4.61
CA ILE A 360 -6.37 30.28 5.63
C ILE A 360 -7.24 31.37 6.26
N ARG A 361 -6.72 32.57 6.50
CA ARG A 361 -7.51 33.68 7.05
C ARG A 361 -8.75 33.99 6.21
N SER A 362 -8.63 33.89 4.88
CA SER A 362 -9.76 34.04 3.95
C SER A 362 -10.78 32.90 4.07
N LEU A 363 -10.34 31.65 4.26
CA LEU A 363 -11.23 30.51 4.51
C LEU A 363 -12.01 30.65 5.83
N LEU A 364 -11.38 31.20 6.86
CA LEU A 364 -12.01 31.40 8.17
C LEU A 364 -13.11 32.47 8.15
N GLU A 365 -13.27 33.25 7.06
CA GLU A 365 -14.38 34.19 6.92
C GLU A 365 -15.72 33.51 6.67
N TYR A 366 -15.72 32.29 6.11
CA TYR A 366 -16.93 31.51 5.89
C TYR A 366 -17.56 31.00 7.20
N GLU A 367 -16.73 30.69 8.19
CA GLU A 367 -17.16 30.18 9.50
C GLU A 367 -16.43 30.94 10.63
N PRO A 368 -16.95 32.11 11.06
CA PRO A 368 -16.23 33.04 11.94
C PRO A 368 -15.86 32.47 13.32
N TYR A 369 -16.68 31.57 13.88
CA TYR A 369 -16.43 30.95 15.19
C TYR A 369 -15.12 30.16 15.23
N LEU A 370 -14.60 29.70 14.08
CA LEU A 370 -13.31 29.02 13.98
C LEU A 370 -12.14 29.95 14.33
N LYS A 371 -12.28 31.27 14.12
CA LYS A 371 -11.27 32.26 14.53
C LYS A 371 -11.22 32.37 16.05
N ASP A 372 -12.39 32.45 16.68
CA ASP A 372 -12.51 32.49 18.14
C ASP A 372 -11.95 31.22 18.76
N LEU A 373 -12.25 30.07 18.15
CA LEU A 373 -11.73 28.76 18.54
C LEU A 373 -10.20 28.71 18.50
N LEU A 374 -9.58 29.09 17.37
CA LEU A 374 -8.13 29.16 17.24
C LEU A 374 -7.51 30.13 18.25
N SER A 375 -8.13 31.28 18.47
CA SER A 375 -7.66 32.28 19.43
C SER A 375 -7.70 31.76 20.87
N ALA A 376 -8.73 30.99 21.22
CA ALA A 376 -8.90 30.41 22.55
C ALA A 376 -7.79 29.39 22.85
N PHE A 377 -7.53 28.45 21.92
CA PHE A 377 -6.44 27.48 22.10
C PHE A 377 -5.05 28.13 22.03
N TYR A 378 -4.86 29.13 21.18
CA TYR A 378 -3.58 29.86 21.11
C TYR A 378 -3.32 30.72 22.36
N SER A 379 -4.36 31.30 22.97
CA SER A 379 -4.24 32.12 24.19
C SER A 379 -4.21 31.29 25.48
N GLY A 380 -4.54 30.00 25.41
CA GLY A 380 -4.63 29.11 26.57
C GLY A 380 -5.97 29.19 27.33
N GLN A 381 -7.00 29.74 26.70
CA GLN A 381 -8.37 29.81 27.23
C GLN A 381 -9.14 28.52 26.92
N TYR A 382 -8.72 27.40 27.52
CA TYR A 382 -9.22 26.06 27.16
C TYR A 382 -10.70 25.87 27.43
N ARG A 383 -11.26 26.41 28.52
CA ARG A 383 -12.71 26.35 28.79
C ARG A 383 -13.54 26.93 27.66
N GLN A 384 -13.23 28.16 27.22
CA GLN A 384 -13.95 28.81 26.14
C GLN A 384 -13.81 28.01 24.83
N GLY A 385 -12.60 27.52 24.52
CA GLY A 385 -12.37 26.70 23.33
C GLY A 385 -13.16 25.39 23.34
N LEU A 386 -13.22 24.71 24.49
CA LEU A 386 -13.96 23.45 24.65
C LEU A 386 -15.49 23.65 24.66
N GLU A 387 -15.98 24.73 25.27
CA GLU A 387 -17.39 25.11 25.21
C GLU A 387 -17.82 25.43 23.78
N LEU A 388 -16.98 26.12 22.99
CA LEU A 388 -17.23 26.37 21.57
C LEU A 388 -17.21 25.08 20.73
N LEU A 389 -16.29 24.13 21.01
CA LEU A 389 -16.29 22.82 20.34
C LEU A 389 -17.56 22.03 20.60
N GLU A 390 -18.04 22.02 21.85
CA GLU A 390 -19.26 21.28 22.19
C GLU A 390 -20.50 21.98 21.63
N LEU A 391 -20.54 23.31 21.60
CA LEU A 391 -21.62 24.09 20.98
C LEU A 391 -21.80 23.76 19.49
N HIS A 392 -20.71 23.69 18.74
CA HIS A 392 -20.74 23.42 17.29
C HIS A 392 -20.57 21.94 16.93
N LYS A 393 -20.58 21.02 17.90
CA LYS A 393 -20.42 19.58 17.69
C LYS A 393 -21.43 18.99 16.71
N SER A 394 -22.69 19.46 16.77
CA SER A 394 -23.74 19.03 15.83
C SER A 394 -23.33 19.32 14.38
N ARG A 395 -22.78 20.51 14.09
CA ARG A 395 -22.31 20.89 12.76
C ARG A 395 -21.18 20.00 12.24
N PHE A 396 -20.28 19.56 13.11
CA PHE A 396 -19.17 18.65 12.74
C PHE A 396 -19.65 17.21 12.52
N MET A 397 -20.64 16.77 13.31
CA MET A 397 -21.21 15.42 13.21
C MET A 397 -22.13 15.23 11.99
N LEU A 398 -22.65 16.32 11.41
CA LEU A 398 -23.49 16.33 10.20
C LEU A 398 -22.69 16.40 8.89
N ASP A 399 -21.37 16.44 8.97
CA ASP A 399 -20.49 16.40 7.80
C ASP A 399 -20.13 14.95 7.43
N LEU A 400 -20.21 14.64 6.12
CA LEU A 400 -20.04 13.29 5.58
C LEU A 400 -18.65 12.69 5.89
N HIS A 401 -17.58 13.47 5.75
CA HIS A 401 -16.22 12.98 5.90
C HIS A 401 -15.71 13.11 7.32
N LEU A 402 -16.20 14.09 8.08
CA LEU A 402 -15.70 14.40 9.42
C LEU A 402 -16.40 13.61 10.52
N SER A 403 -17.70 13.30 10.37
CA SER A 403 -18.52 12.67 11.42
C SER A 403 -17.88 11.45 12.10
N PRO A 404 -17.28 10.47 11.39
CA PRO A 404 -16.62 9.32 12.02
C PRO A 404 -15.40 9.69 12.88
N HIS A 405 -14.78 10.84 12.60
CA HIS A 405 -13.54 11.29 13.22
C HIS A 405 -13.77 12.28 14.37
N VAL A 406 -14.94 12.89 14.48
CA VAL A 406 -15.24 13.89 15.52
C VAL A 406 -14.91 13.39 16.93
N PRO A 407 -15.31 12.18 17.38
CA PRO A 407 -14.99 11.71 18.72
C PRO A 407 -13.47 11.60 18.96
N ALA A 408 -12.75 11.01 18.00
CA ALA A 408 -11.31 10.83 18.08
C ALA A 408 -10.54 12.17 18.05
N LEU A 409 -10.96 13.08 17.17
CA LEU A 409 -10.39 14.43 17.09
C LEU A 409 -10.63 15.22 18.38
N PHE A 410 -11.83 15.13 18.95
CA PHE A 410 -12.14 15.80 20.22
C PHE A 410 -11.27 15.26 21.36
N ASP A 411 -11.09 13.94 21.45
CA ASP A 411 -10.21 13.35 22.47
C ASP A 411 -8.73 13.71 22.26
N HIS A 412 -8.26 13.81 21.02
CA HIS A 412 -6.93 14.33 20.71
C HIS A 412 -6.77 15.80 21.12
N ILE A 413 -7.75 16.65 20.80
CA ILE A 413 -7.74 18.07 21.19
C ILE A 413 -7.72 18.21 22.72
N ARG A 414 -8.57 17.46 23.44
CA ARG A 414 -8.60 17.47 24.92
C ARG A 414 -7.25 17.02 25.50
N SER A 415 -6.72 15.90 25.03
CA SER A 415 -5.43 15.37 25.47
C SER A 415 -4.29 16.35 25.20
N ARG A 416 -4.29 17.01 24.03
CA ARG A 416 -3.27 18.00 23.67
C ARG A 416 -3.39 19.28 24.49
N SER A 417 -4.61 19.73 24.76
CA SER A 417 -4.89 20.88 25.62
C SER A 417 -4.36 20.67 27.04
N VAL A 418 -4.51 19.45 27.57
CA VAL A 418 -3.89 19.06 28.85
C VAL A 418 -2.37 19.22 28.79
N LEU A 419 -1.71 18.70 27.75
CA LEU A 419 -0.25 18.82 27.60
C LEU A 419 0.20 20.28 27.53
N GLN A 420 -0.46 21.12 26.71
CA GLN A 420 -0.13 22.53 26.57
C GLN A 420 -0.40 23.33 27.85
N TYR A 421 -1.42 22.96 28.63
CA TYR A 421 -1.68 23.59 29.93
C TYR A 421 -0.53 23.34 30.90
N PHE A 422 0.11 22.16 30.90
CA PHE A 422 1.20 21.83 31.82
C PHE A 422 2.56 22.44 31.46
N GLU A 423 2.80 22.85 30.21
CA GLU A 423 4.09 23.41 29.76
C GLU A 423 4.68 24.51 30.67
N PRO A 424 3.92 25.53 31.13
CA PRO A 424 4.46 26.59 31.99
C PRO A 424 4.51 26.23 33.49
N TYR A 425 3.90 25.12 33.94
CA TYR A 425 3.71 24.85 35.37
C TYR A 425 4.57 23.70 35.87
N GLU A 426 5.22 23.93 37.02
CA GLU A 426 5.91 22.86 37.74
C GLU A 426 4.94 21.97 38.53
N ALA A 427 3.92 22.57 39.14
CA ALA A 427 2.90 21.88 39.92
C ALA A 427 1.52 22.54 39.75
N VAL A 428 0.49 21.73 39.58
CA VAL A 428 -0.90 22.17 39.34
C VAL A 428 -1.86 21.41 40.26
N GLN A 429 -2.80 22.13 40.88
CA GLN A 429 -3.93 21.52 41.60
C GLN A 429 -5.01 21.05 40.62
N LEU A 430 -5.47 19.81 40.75
CA LEU A 430 -6.49 19.23 39.87
C LEU A 430 -7.80 20.05 39.86
N SER A 431 -8.23 20.58 41.00
CA SER A 431 -9.46 21.37 41.11
C SER A 431 -9.40 22.70 40.33
N ARG A 432 -8.22 23.33 40.28
CA ARG A 432 -8.01 24.55 39.47
C ARG A 432 -8.06 24.21 37.99
N MET A 433 -7.40 23.13 37.60
CA MET A 433 -7.42 22.64 36.23
C MET A 433 -8.85 22.26 35.80
N ALA A 434 -9.62 21.58 36.65
CA ALA A 434 -11.02 21.26 36.37
C ALA A 434 -11.85 22.53 36.10
N THR A 435 -11.62 23.59 36.87
CA THR A 435 -12.28 24.90 36.67
C THR A 435 -11.88 25.58 35.35
N ASP A 436 -10.58 25.52 35.01
CA ASP A 436 -10.00 26.14 33.80
C ASP A 436 -10.37 25.41 32.51
N PHE A 437 -10.77 24.13 32.61
CA PHE A 437 -11.25 23.32 31.50
C PHE A 437 -12.78 23.19 31.46
N GLY A 438 -13.47 23.57 32.54
CA GLY A 438 -14.92 23.36 32.69
C GLY A 438 -15.30 21.88 32.90
N TRP A 439 -14.38 21.09 33.43
CA TRP A 439 -14.53 19.64 33.64
C TRP A 439 -14.88 19.30 35.08
N ASN A 440 -15.29 18.06 35.31
CA ASN A 440 -15.35 17.51 36.66
C ASN A 440 -13.97 16.96 37.07
N ASP A 441 -13.75 16.80 38.37
CA ASP A 441 -12.47 16.34 38.90
C ASP A 441 -12.10 14.94 38.37
N MET A 442 -13.09 14.06 38.19
CA MET A 442 -12.89 12.69 37.70
C MET A 442 -12.43 12.65 36.23
N THR A 443 -13.03 13.48 35.37
CA THR A 443 -12.66 13.59 33.95
C THR A 443 -11.29 14.21 33.80
N THR A 444 -10.97 15.21 34.63
CA THR A 444 -9.64 15.84 34.65
C THR A 444 -8.58 14.83 35.08
N GLU A 445 -8.85 14.07 36.15
CA GLU A 445 -7.97 13.00 36.61
C GLU A 445 -7.76 11.93 35.52
N HIS A 446 -8.83 11.53 34.82
CA HIS A 446 -8.74 10.54 33.74
C HIS A 446 -7.77 10.97 32.62
N TYR A 447 -7.93 12.18 32.06
CA TYR A 447 -7.06 12.66 30.98
C TYR A 447 -5.62 12.89 31.44
N VAL A 448 -5.41 13.35 32.68
CA VAL A 448 -4.07 13.49 33.25
C VAL A 448 -3.40 12.13 33.41
N LEU A 449 -4.10 11.14 33.96
CA LEU A 449 -3.57 9.78 34.13
C LEU A 449 -3.27 9.14 32.78
N GLN A 450 -4.14 9.32 31.78
CA GLN A 450 -3.90 8.85 30.42
C GLN A 450 -2.65 9.48 29.80
N ALA A 451 -2.41 10.78 30.01
CA ALA A 451 -1.22 11.47 29.55
C ALA A 451 0.07 10.96 30.24
N ILE A 452 0.00 10.63 31.53
CA ILE A 452 1.13 10.05 32.28
C ILE A 452 1.40 8.61 31.84
N GLN A 453 0.36 7.78 31.72
CA GLN A 453 0.48 6.38 31.31
C GLN A 453 1.00 6.20 29.89
N SER A 454 0.57 7.09 28.97
CA SER A 454 1.10 7.11 27.59
C SER A 454 2.54 7.62 27.50
N GLY A 455 3.08 8.21 28.57
CA GLY A 455 4.42 8.81 28.60
C GLY A 455 4.51 10.19 27.95
N SER A 456 3.37 10.75 27.48
CA SER A 456 3.30 12.08 26.87
C SER A 456 3.53 13.20 27.90
N LEU A 457 3.13 12.98 29.16
CA LEU A 457 3.35 13.89 30.27
C LEU A 457 4.25 13.23 31.33
N GLN A 458 5.45 13.77 31.52
CA GLN A 458 6.36 13.33 32.57
C GLN A 458 5.99 14.00 33.91
N ALA A 459 4.95 13.49 34.57
CA ALA A 459 4.46 14.01 35.84
C ALA A 459 4.05 12.89 36.80
N ARG A 460 3.91 13.23 38.09
CA ARG A 460 3.33 12.37 39.13
C ARG A 460 2.09 13.03 39.72
N LEU A 461 1.03 12.25 39.88
CA LEU A 461 -0.17 12.67 40.58
C LEU A 461 -0.04 12.32 42.08
N ASP A 462 -0.13 13.33 42.93
CA ASP A 462 -0.33 13.16 44.35
C ASP A 462 -1.83 13.02 44.64
N CYS A 463 -2.27 11.78 44.90
CA CYS A 463 -3.68 11.48 45.18
C CYS A 463 -4.16 12.07 46.52
N ARG A 464 -3.27 12.33 47.48
CA ARG A 464 -3.64 12.86 48.80
C ARG A 464 -3.96 14.34 48.71
N ASP A 465 -3.06 15.10 48.10
CA ASP A 465 -3.19 16.55 47.98
C ASP A 465 -3.88 17.00 46.69
N ARG A 466 -4.21 16.04 45.78
CA ARG A 466 -4.81 16.28 44.46
C ARG A 466 -3.96 17.25 43.61
N VAL A 467 -2.64 17.11 43.66
CA VAL A 467 -1.67 17.94 42.94
C VAL A 467 -0.89 17.09 41.94
N VAL A 468 -0.78 17.57 40.70
CA VAL A 468 0.09 17.00 39.68
C VAL A 468 1.41 17.76 39.70
N ARG A 469 2.52 17.06 39.91
CA ARG A 469 3.87 17.63 39.89
C ARG A 469 4.65 17.10 38.69
N THR A 470 5.18 18.00 37.87
CA THR A 470 6.07 17.64 36.77
C THR A 470 7.36 17.06 37.33
N ARG A 471 7.86 16.02 36.66
CA ARG A 471 9.09 15.35 37.06
C ARG A 471 10.26 16.13 36.47
N LYS A 472 10.91 16.98 37.29
CA LYS A 472 12.23 17.51 36.96
C LYS A 472 13.27 16.42 37.21
N ASP A 473 13.52 15.59 36.21
CA ASP A 473 14.72 14.76 36.22
C ASP A 473 15.92 15.69 35.98
N ASP A 474 16.91 15.64 36.88
CA ASP A 474 18.18 16.33 36.65
C ASP A 474 18.82 15.73 35.39
N VAL A 475 18.96 16.55 34.35
CA VAL A 475 19.52 16.15 33.04
C VAL A 475 20.86 15.44 33.22
N ARG A 476 21.66 15.87 34.21
CA ARG A 476 22.92 15.23 34.55
C ARG A 476 22.68 13.81 35.08
N THR A 477 21.77 13.64 36.03
CA THR A 477 21.43 12.34 36.62
C THR A 477 20.83 11.39 35.58
N GLU A 478 19.97 11.86 34.67
CA GLU A 478 19.42 11.04 33.59
C GLU A 478 20.51 10.63 32.59
N LEU A 479 21.36 11.57 32.16
CA LEU A 479 22.48 11.26 31.26
C LEU A 479 23.44 10.26 31.90
N PHE A 480 23.73 10.40 33.21
CA PHE A 480 24.51 9.40 33.95
C PHE A 480 23.80 8.06 34.00
N ALA A 481 22.49 8.02 34.27
CA ALA A 481 21.73 6.78 34.30
C ALA A 481 21.72 6.08 32.94
N GLN A 482 21.45 6.81 31.85
CA GLN A 482 21.47 6.30 30.48
C GLN A 482 22.88 5.82 30.09
N THR A 483 23.92 6.60 30.40
CA THR A 483 25.32 6.24 30.10
C THR A 483 25.76 5.01 30.89
N ILE A 484 25.42 4.92 32.18
CA ILE A 484 25.69 3.74 33.00
C ILE A 484 24.92 2.53 32.48
N GLN A 485 23.69 2.70 32.03
CA GLN A 485 22.88 1.62 31.48
C GLN A 485 23.44 1.13 30.14
N LEU A 486 23.90 2.04 29.28
CA LEU A 486 24.55 1.73 28.02
C LEU A 486 25.90 1.04 28.26
N GLN A 487 26.72 1.56 29.17
CA GLN A 487 27.98 0.95 29.60
C GLN A 487 27.73 -0.45 30.16
N ARG A 488 26.74 -0.64 31.03
CA ARG A 488 26.39 -1.96 31.59
C ARG A 488 25.92 -2.92 30.51
N LYS A 489 25.12 -2.44 29.54
CA LYS A 489 24.68 -3.25 28.41
C LYS A 489 25.86 -3.68 27.56
N GLN A 490 26.78 -2.77 27.27
CA GLN A 490 27.97 -3.05 26.46
C GLN A 490 28.99 -3.94 27.20
N ALA A 491 29.18 -3.72 28.50
CA ALA A 491 30.02 -4.56 29.36
C ALA A 491 29.45 -5.98 29.45
N ARG A 492 28.15 -6.14 29.67
CA ARG A 492 27.48 -7.45 29.66
C ARG A 492 27.61 -8.13 28.30
N GLN A 493 27.37 -7.42 27.19
CA GLN A 493 27.56 -7.98 25.86
C GLN A 493 29.00 -8.44 25.62
N SER A 494 29.99 -7.70 26.13
CA SER A 494 31.40 -8.06 25.99
C SER A 494 31.79 -9.25 26.88
N GLU A 495 31.28 -9.30 28.12
CA GLU A 495 31.45 -10.43 29.04
C GLU A 495 30.76 -11.68 28.49
N ASP A 496 29.52 -11.58 28.03
CA ASP A 496 28.77 -12.68 27.41
C ASP A 496 29.50 -13.22 26.19
N LEU A 497 30.06 -12.33 25.34
CA LEU A 497 30.87 -12.74 24.19
C LEU A 497 32.16 -13.45 24.65
N ALA A 498 32.84 -12.94 25.68
CA ALA A 498 34.05 -13.55 26.21
C ALA A 498 33.77 -14.92 26.86
N TYR A 499 32.66 -15.07 27.59
CA TYR A 499 32.20 -16.34 28.13
C TYR A 499 31.82 -17.30 27.01
N HIS A 500 31.16 -16.81 25.96
CA HIS A 500 30.84 -17.62 24.79
C HIS A 500 32.11 -18.12 24.09
N PHE A 501 33.12 -17.26 23.89
CA PHE A 501 34.42 -17.66 23.37
C PHE A 501 35.12 -18.71 24.25
N ARG A 502 35.06 -18.55 25.58
CA ARG A 502 35.63 -19.54 26.52
C ARG A 502 34.88 -20.87 26.48
N LEU A 503 33.56 -20.83 26.37
CA LEU A 503 32.72 -22.03 26.26
C LEU A 503 33.03 -22.79 24.95
N ILE A 504 33.20 -22.06 23.84
CA ILE A 504 33.64 -22.62 22.55
C ILE A 504 35.03 -23.24 22.67
N GLN A 505 36.00 -22.54 23.27
CA GLN A 505 37.35 -23.09 23.50
C GLN A 505 37.34 -24.34 24.38
N SER A 506 36.40 -24.43 25.32
CA SER A 506 36.22 -25.61 26.17
C SER A 506 35.31 -26.70 25.56
N ASN A 507 34.88 -26.55 24.31
CA ASN A 507 33.93 -27.44 23.62
C ASN A 507 32.63 -27.72 24.42
N TYR A 508 32.19 -26.75 25.24
CA TYR A 508 30.99 -26.89 26.07
C TYR A 508 29.79 -26.26 25.36
N VAL A 509 28.93 -27.10 24.77
CA VAL A 509 27.67 -26.69 24.11
C VAL A 509 26.49 -27.07 25.02
N ALA A 510 25.78 -26.06 25.55
CA ALA A 510 24.69 -26.27 26.50
C ALA A 510 23.37 -26.61 25.79
N ASN A 511 22.89 -27.85 25.95
CA ASN A 511 21.55 -28.29 25.56
C ASN A 511 20.56 -28.01 26.70
N VAL A 512 19.81 -26.89 26.65
CA VAL A 512 18.86 -26.51 27.72
C VAL A 512 17.41 -26.75 27.30
N ALA A 513 16.75 -27.71 27.94
CA ALA A 513 15.31 -27.95 27.87
C ALA A 513 14.52 -26.85 28.63
N LYS A 514 13.45 -26.30 28.03
CA LYS A 514 12.73 -25.11 28.53
C LYS A 514 11.79 -25.45 29.70
N ASP A 515 12.02 -24.82 30.85
CA ASP A 515 11.15 -24.89 32.03
C ASP A 515 10.18 -23.69 32.11
N LYS A 516 8.94 -23.95 32.57
CA LYS A 516 7.81 -23.01 32.55
C LYS A 516 7.74 -22.18 33.83
N ARG A 517 7.94 -20.86 33.76
CA ARG A 517 7.38 -19.89 34.73
C ARG A 517 6.81 -18.66 34.02
N PRO A 518 5.67 -18.11 34.47
CA PRO A 518 5.06 -16.94 33.86
C PRO A 518 5.62 -15.64 34.46
N SER A 519 5.79 -14.62 33.63
CA SER A 519 6.06 -13.23 34.03
C SER A 519 5.17 -12.29 33.22
N PRO A 520 4.79 -11.12 33.77
CA PRO A 520 3.60 -10.36 33.36
C PRO A 520 3.79 -9.58 32.06
N ALA A 521 2.67 -9.31 31.41
CA ALA A 521 2.56 -8.72 30.07
C ALA A 521 3.23 -7.33 29.94
N PRO A 522 3.94 -7.05 28.84
CA PRO A 522 4.29 -5.69 28.46
C PRO A 522 3.50 -5.20 27.24
N SER A 523 3.32 -3.88 27.28
CA SER A 523 2.82 -2.97 26.27
C SER A 523 3.61 -3.03 24.95
N THR A 524 2.91 -2.61 23.90
CA THR A 524 3.37 -2.39 22.52
C THR A 524 4.72 -1.66 22.42
N SER A 525 5.75 -2.38 22.00
CA SER A 525 6.86 -1.84 21.21
C SER A 525 7.38 -2.92 20.28
N TYR A 526 7.54 -2.58 19.01
CA TYR A 526 8.12 -3.43 17.98
C TYR A 526 9.56 -3.78 18.36
N LEU A 527 9.79 -5.01 18.83
CA LEU A 527 11.13 -5.58 18.95
C LEU A 527 11.10 -7.04 18.50
N HIS A 528 12.04 -7.34 17.60
CA HIS A 528 12.47 -8.67 17.16
C HIS A 528 12.46 -9.68 18.32
N THR A 529 11.48 -10.58 18.36
CA THR A 529 11.47 -11.67 19.33
C THR A 529 12.48 -12.72 18.89
N GLN A 530 13.62 -12.78 19.57
CA GLN A 530 14.53 -13.93 19.55
C GLN A 530 13.75 -15.19 19.96
N ALA A 531 13.38 -16.02 18.97
CA ALA A 531 12.93 -17.37 19.22
C ALA A 531 14.16 -18.23 19.54
N VAL A 532 14.23 -18.74 20.77
CA VAL A 532 15.21 -19.76 21.17
C VAL A 532 14.93 -21.02 20.33
N ASN A 533 15.79 -21.26 19.33
CA ASN A 533 15.84 -22.41 18.45
C ASN A 533 16.12 -23.68 19.27
N MET A 534 15.11 -24.55 19.42
CA MET A 534 15.34 -25.94 19.80
C MET A 534 15.20 -26.75 18.51
N VAL A 535 16.32 -27.30 18.04
CA VAL A 535 16.34 -28.25 16.92
C VAL A 535 15.86 -29.59 17.49
N GLU A 536 14.66 -30.02 17.09
CA GLU A 536 14.12 -31.32 17.47
C GLU A 536 14.88 -32.43 16.72
N LYS A 537 15.02 -33.61 17.34
CA LYS A 537 15.57 -34.78 16.63
C LYS A 537 14.54 -35.32 15.65
N ILE A 538 14.54 -34.77 14.44
CA ILE A 538 13.62 -35.13 13.35
C ILE A 538 14.36 -35.75 12.17
N GLN A 539 13.66 -36.54 11.37
CA GLN A 539 14.19 -37.07 10.11
C GLN A 539 13.99 -36.03 8.99
N LEU A 540 15.11 -35.58 8.40
CA LEU A 540 15.11 -34.62 7.29
C LEU A 540 15.13 -35.34 5.94
N GLY A 541 14.40 -34.77 4.97
CA GLY A 541 14.34 -35.22 3.59
C GLY A 541 14.64 -34.10 2.61
N PHE A 542 15.33 -34.40 1.50
CA PHE A 542 15.61 -33.44 0.43
C PHE A 542 15.32 -34.06 -0.95
N ILE A 543 14.51 -33.38 -1.77
CA ILE A 543 14.18 -33.84 -3.11
C ILE A 543 14.60 -32.78 -4.14
N GLY A 544 15.32 -33.24 -5.16
CA GLY A 544 15.75 -32.41 -6.29
C GLY A 544 17.18 -31.89 -6.13
N LEU A 545 18.12 -32.58 -6.78
CA LEU A 545 19.56 -32.34 -6.63
C LEU A 545 20.15 -31.70 -7.89
N GLY A 546 19.56 -30.56 -8.30
CA GLY A 546 20.12 -29.69 -9.34
C GLY A 546 21.27 -28.81 -8.80
N ASN A 547 21.73 -27.83 -9.58
CA ASN A 547 22.83 -26.93 -9.18
C ASN A 547 22.60 -26.25 -7.82
N MET A 548 21.37 -25.77 -7.58
CA MET A 548 20.97 -25.19 -6.29
C MET A 548 20.71 -26.27 -5.23
N GLY A 549 19.92 -27.30 -5.59
CA GLY A 549 19.48 -28.34 -4.66
C GLY A 549 20.63 -29.17 -4.07
N ALA A 550 21.63 -29.53 -4.86
CA ALA A 550 22.79 -30.29 -4.38
C ALA A 550 23.64 -29.47 -3.38
N ALA A 551 23.81 -28.16 -3.62
CA ALA A 551 24.50 -27.27 -2.69
C ALA A 551 23.74 -27.14 -1.36
N MET A 552 22.41 -26.93 -1.42
CA MET A 552 21.56 -26.88 -0.24
C MET A 552 21.55 -28.20 0.54
N ALA A 553 21.42 -29.34 -0.16
CA ALA A 553 21.41 -30.66 0.45
C ALA A 553 22.73 -31.00 1.14
N ASN A 554 23.88 -30.65 0.54
CA ASN A 554 25.19 -30.86 1.17
C ASN A 554 25.34 -30.04 2.46
N ASN A 555 24.91 -28.77 2.44
CA ASN A 555 24.99 -27.92 3.62
C ASN A 555 24.04 -28.39 4.72
N LEU A 556 22.81 -28.77 4.36
CA LEU A 556 21.86 -29.36 5.28
C LEU A 556 22.38 -30.68 5.86
N ASN A 557 22.98 -31.55 5.05
CA ASN A 557 23.56 -32.82 5.50
C ASN A 557 24.77 -32.61 6.42
N LYS A 558 25.62 -31.63 6.14
CA LYS A 558 26.72 -31.25 7.03
C LYS A 558 26.19 -30.74 8.36
N TRP A 559 25.28 -29.77 8.32
CA TRP A 559 24.68 -29.19 9.52
C TRP A 559 23.91 -30.24 10.34
N ALA A 560 23.15 -31.13 9.69
CA ALA A 560 22.44 -32.22 10.35
C ALA A 560 23.39 -33.19 11.07
N ARG A 561 24.57 -33.47 10.51
CA ARG A 561 25.60 -34.27 11.19
C ARG A 561 26.20 -33.54 12.39
N ASP A 562 26.49 -32.24 12.24
CA ASP A 562 27.04 -31.41 13.31
C ASP A 562 26.05 -31.32 14.50
N GLU A 563 24.74 -31.24 14.22
CA GLU A 563 23.64 -31.25 15.19
C GLU A 563 23.19 -32.66 15.64
N GLN A 564 23.87 -33.71 15.17
CA GLN A 564 23.61 -35.12 15.54
C GLN A 564 22.18 -35.59 15.22
N LEU A 565 21.62 -35.12 14.10
CA LEU A 565 20.35 -35.57 13.54
C LEU A 565 20.54 -36.87 12.72
N PRO A 566 19.45 -37.63 12.47
CA PRO A 566 19.47 -38.74 11.51
C PRO A 566 20.03 -38.32 10.14
N ALA A 567 20.68 -39.26 9.44
CA ALA A 567 21.26 -38.99 8.13
C ALA A 567 20.20 -38.44 7.15
N LEU A 568 20.58 -37.42 6.38
CA LEU A 568 19.66 -36.79 5.42
C LEU A 568 19.21 -37.82 4.37
N LEU A 569 17.89 -37.99 4.22
CA LEU A 569 17.34 -38.78 3.11
C LEU A 569 17.26 -37.91 1.87
N VAL A 570 17.83 -38.37 0.75
CA VAL A 570 17.82 -37.62 -0.51
C VAL A 570 17.21 -38.41 -1.65
N TYR A 571 16.51 -37.73 -2.54
CA TYR A 571 15.98 -38.32 -3.76
C TYR A 571 16.11 -37.35 -4.93
N ASN A 572 16.43 -37.91 -6.10
CA ASN A 572 16.37 -37.19 -7.36
C ASN A 572 15.96 -38.14 -8.47
N ARG A 573 15.15 -37.66 -9.42
CA ARG A 573 14.68 -38.46 -10.58
C ARG A 573 15.83 -39.15 -11.32
N THR A 574 16.96 -38.46 -11.45
CA THR A 574 18.19 -39.03 -12.01
C THR A 574 19.12 -39.44 -10.86
N ARG A 575 19.29 -40.75 -10.63
CA ARG A 575 20.04 -41.32 -9.49
C ARG A 575 21.48 -40.83 -9.40
N SER A 576 22.18 -40.67 -10.53
CA SER A 576 23.58 -40.23 -10.55
C SER A 576 23.79 -38.82 -9.99
N LYS A 577 22.75 -37.98 -9.90
CA LYS A 577 22.85 -36.67 -9.23
C LYS A 577 22.92 -36.78 -7.70
N CYS A 578 22.61 -37.94 -7.13
CA CYS A 578 22.73 -38.18 -5.69
C CYS A 578 24.18 -38.50 -5.28
N ASP A 579 25.02 -38.97 -6.20
CA ASP A 579 26.36 -39.52 -5.91
C ASP A 579 27.24 -38.56 -5.11
N ALA A 580 27.16 -37.25 -5.40
CA ALA A 580 27.95 -36.23 -4.72
C ALA A 580 27.55 -36.04 -3.25
N VAL A 581 26.25 -36.11 -2.94
CA VAL A 581 25.70 -35.93 -1.60
C VAL A 581 25.78 -37.23 -0.79
N GLU A 582 25.60 -38.38 -1.45
CA GLU A 582 25.77 -39.72 -0.88
C GLU A 582 27.20 -39.95 -0.39
N LYS A 583 28.22 -39.52 -1.16
CA LYS A 583 29.63 -39.53 -0.73
C LYS A 583 29.88 -38.70 0.54
N GLN A 584 29.00 -37.75 0.86
CA GLN A 584 29.10 -36.92 2.07
C GLN A 584 28.27 -37.48 3.24
N GLY A 585 27.69 -38.67 3.10
CA GLY A 585 26.99 -39.39 4.18
C GLY A 585 25.47 -39.27 4.17
N ALA A 586 24.86 -38.72 3.12
CA ALA A 586 23.40 -38.78 2.94
C ALA A 586 22.95 -40.17 2.47
N VAL A 587 21.72 -40.56 2.81
CA VAL A 587 21.12 -41.83 2.41
C VAL A 587 20.17 -41.60 1.23
N VAL A 588 20.31 -42.38 0.18
CA VAL A 588 19.47 -42.21 -1.01
C VAL A 588 18.22 -43.07 -0.92
N ALA A 589 17.06 -42.42 -0.97
CA ALA A 589 15.77 -43.08 -0.98
C ALA A 589 15.44 -43.63 -2.38
N ALA A 590 14.62 -44.68 -2.44
CA ALA A 590 14.17 -45.31 -3.68
C ALA A 590 13.12 -44.46 -4.42
N SER A 591 12.34 -43.64 -3.71
CA SER A 591 11.28 -42.82 -4.31
C SER A 591 10.97 -41.55 -3.50
N ALA A 592 10.23 -40.60 -4.10
CA ALA A 592 9.76 -39.40 -3.41
C ALA A 592 8.73 -39.74 -2.31
N GLY A 593 7.89 -40.75 -2.56
CA GLY A 593 6.95 -41.30 -1.58
C GLY A 593 7.66 -41.85 -0.34
N GLU A 594 8.79 -42.55 -0.49
CA GLU A 594 9.57 -43.03 0.65
C GLU A 594 10.06 -41.87 1.55
N ILE A 595 10.50 -40.76 0.94
CA ILE A 595 10.90 -39.55 1.69
C ILE A 595 9.71 -38.96 2.45
N ALA A 596 8.56 -38.82 1.79
CA ALA A 596 7.35 -38.29 2.44
C ALA A 596 6.88 -39.17 3.62
N SER A 597 6.99 -40.50 3.49
CA SER A 597 6.62 -41.42 4.56
C SER A 597 7.59 -41.39 5.75
N LYS A 598 8.91 -41.35 5.49
CA LYS A 598 9.93 -41.48 6.54
C LYS A 598 10.35 -40.17 7.20
N CYS A 599 10.22 -39.05 6.50
CA CYS A 599 10.71 -37.75 6.99
C CYS A 599 9.61 -36.95 7.70
N ASP A 600 10.04 -36.08 8.59
CA ASP A 600 9.18 -35.12 9.31
C ASP A 600 9.18 -33.75 8.62
N LEU A 601 10.31 -33.39 8.01
CA LEU A 601 10.49 -32.16 7.23
C LEU A 601 11.15 -32.49 5.90
N VAL A 602 10.47 -32.16 4.80
CA VAL A 602 10.87 -32.49 3.42
C VAL A 602 11.08 -31.20 2.64
N ILE A 603 12.30 -30.97 2.18
CA ILE A 603 12.66 -29.80 1.36
C ILE A 603 12.69 -30.22 -0.11
N THR A 604 12.11 -29.41 -0.97
CA THR A 604 12.05 -29.66 -2.42
C THR A 604 12.69 -28.52 -3.22
N SER A 605 13.48 -28.86 -4.24
CA SER A 605 14.08 -27.92 -5.20
C SER A 605 14.05 -28.51 -6.61
N LEU A 606 12.97 -28.20 -7.32
CA LEU A 606 12.53 -28.81 -8.58
C LEU A 606 12.61 -27.81 -9.74
N SER A 607 12.63 -28.33 -10.96
CA SER A 607 12.91 -27.53 -12.16
C SER A 607 11.76 -26.65 -12.63
N ASN A 608 10.52 -27.15 -12.52
CA ASN A 608 9.31 -26.49 -13.02
C ASN A 608 8.03 -27.11 -12.41
N ASP A 609 6.90 -26.48 -12.67
CA ASP A 609 5.57 -26.89 -12.19
C ASP A 609 5.22 -28.33 -12.57
N ALA A 610 5.56 -28.80 -13.77
CA ALA A 610 5.28 -30.19 -14.20
C ALA A 610 6.08 -31.23 -13.40
N ALA A 611 7.35 -30.94 -13.10
CA ALA A 611 8.18 -31.78 -12.24
C ALA A 611 7.66 -31.77 -10.80
N ALA A 612 7.25 -30.60 -10.30
CA ALA A 612 6.63 -30.47 -9.00
C ALA A 612 5.33 -31.24 -8.90
N GLU A 613 4.45 -31.16 -9.89
CA GLU A 613 3.19 -31.91 -9.91
C GLU A 613 3.41 -33.41 -9.78
N THR A 614 4.35 -33.96 -10.55
CA THR A 614 4.66 -35.40 -10.51
C THR A 614 5.17 -35.82 -9.13
N VAL A 615 6.11 -35.06 -8.56
CA VAL A 615 6.73 -35.37 -7.26
C VAL A 615 5.73 -35.21 -6.11
N TYR A 616 4.97 -34.10 -6.08
CA TYR A 616 3.96 -33.88 -5.06
C TYR A 616 2.80 -34.87 -5.14
N ALA A 617 2.38 -35.29 -6.34
CA ALA A 617 1.36 -36.33 -6.48
C ALA A 617 1.80 -37.66 -5.85
N GLU A 618 3.08 -38.05 -5.99
CA GLU A 618 3.63 -39.24 -5.33
C GLU A 618 3.70 -39.06 -3.80
N MET A 619 4.19 -37.90 -3.34
CA MET A 619 4.30 -37.60 -1.91
C MET A 619 2.94 -37.55 -1.22
N ILE A 620 1.93 -36.93 -1.84
CA ILE A 620 0.56 -36.84 -1.28
C ILE A 620 -0.04 -38.24 -1.10
N LYS A 621 0.09 -39.13 -2.09
CA LYS A 621 -0.36 -40.53 -1.98
C LYS A 621 0.32 -41.27 -0.82
N ALA A 622 1.61 -41.03 -0.61
CA ALA A 622 2.37 -41.63 0.49
C ALA A 622 2.00 -41.06 1.87
N ILE A 623 1.57 -39.79 1.94
CA ILE A 623 1.07 -39.15 3.16
C ILE A 623 -0.34 -39.62 3.51
N GLU A 624 -1.21 -39.82 2.51
CA GLU A 624 -2.56 -40.35 2.72
C GLU A 624 -2.53 -41.72 3.40
N SER A 625 -1.57 -42.58 3.03
CA SER A 625 -1.37 -43.90 3.64
C SER A 625 -0.55 -43.89 4.94
N LYS A 626 0.03 -42.76 5.34
CA LYS A 626 0.81 -42.63 6.59
C LYS A 626 -0.14 -42.65 7.79
N GLU A 627 0.02 -43.61 8.69
CA GLU A 627 -0.66 -43.60 9.99
C GLU A 627 -0.02 -42.55 10.89
N ILE A 628 -0.82 -41.58 11.35
CA ILE A 628 -0.39 -40.55 12.29
C ILE A 628 -1.23 -40.73 13.55
N SER A 629 -0.58 -41.03 14.67
CA SER A 629 -1.22 -40.99 15.98
C SER A 629 -1.48 -39.55 16.42
N ASP A 630 -2.42 -39.33 17.35
CA ASP A 630 -2.69 -37.99 17.95
C ASP A 630 -1.44 -37.32 18.57
N LYS A 631 -0.38 -38.09 18.80
CA LYS A 631 0.91 -37.63 19.35
C LYS A 631 1.97 -37.32 18.29
N GLN A 632 1.79 -37.74 17.04
CA GLN A 632 2.74 -37.48 15.95
C GLN A 632 2.46 -36.12 15.29
N GLN A 633 3.50 -35.30 15.16
CA GLN A 633 3.40 -34.01 14.49
C GLN A 633 3.20 -34.20 12.98
N LYS A 634 2.43 -33.30 12.36
CA LYS A 634 2.21 -33.30 10.90
C LYS A 634 3.54 -33.15 10.14
N THR A 635 3.64 -33.75 8.96
CA THR A 635 4.84 -33.62 8.10
C THR A 635 4.88 -32.21 7.48
N VAL A 636 6.04 -31.55 7.47
CA VAL A 636 6.19 -30.19 6.91
C VAL A 636 6.92 -30.27 5.57
N PHE A 637 6.26 -29.90 4.49
CA PHE A 637 6.85 -29.78 3.16
C PHE A 637 7.31 -28.34 2.93
N VAL A 638 8.56 -28.17 2.53
CA VAL A 638 9.23 -26.88 2.33
C VAL A 638 9.58 -26.74 0.86
N GLU A 639 8.77 -25.97 0.13
CA GLU A 639 8.88 -25.82 -1.33
C GLU A 639 9.79 -24.65 -1.71
N CYS A 640 11.03 -24.95 -2.14
CA CYS A 640 12.06 -23.94 -2.41
C CYS A 640 12.25 -23.61 -3.91
N SER A 641 11.47 -24.22 -4.81
CA SER A 641 11.56 -24.01 -6.25
C SER A 641 10.92 -22.70 -6.67
N THR A 642 11.17 -22.32 -7.93
CA THR A 642 10.47 -21.18 -8.54
C THR A 642 9.25 -21.71 -9.30
N LEU A 643 8.14 -21.88 -8.57
CA LEU A 643 6.84 -22.32 -9.08
C LEU A 643 5.89 -21.14 -9.27
N TYR A 644 4.88 -21.28 -10.12
CA TYR A 644 3.87 -20.23 -10.30
C TYR A 644 2.95 -20.09 -9.06
N PRO A 645 2.58 -18.87 -8.63
CA PRO A 645 1.86 -18.66 -7.37
C PRO A 645 0.57 -19.48 -7.22
N SER A 646 -0.31 -19.46 -8.23
CA SER A 646 -1.58 -20.21 -8.17
C SER A 646 -1.38 -21.73 -8.14
N PHE A 647 -0.27 -22.23 -8.68
CA PHE A 647 0.07 -23.65 -8.62
C PHE A 647 0.48 -24.05 -7.19
N VAL A 648 1.23 -23.19 -6.50
CA VAL A 648 1.58 -23.40 -5.07
C VAL A 648 0.33 -23.39 -4.19
N GLY A 649 -0.63 -22.50 -4.44
CA GLY A 649 -1.93 -22.51 -3.75
C GLY A 649 -2.72 -23.80 -3.96
N GLN A 650 -2.72 -24.35 -5.18
CA GLN A 650 -3.34 -25.65 -5.47
C GLN A 650 -2.65 -26.81 -4.73
N LEU A 651 -1.32 -26.78 -4.63
CA LEU A 651 -0.55 -27.77 -3.86
C LEU A 651 -0.86 -27.69 -2.36
N GLU A 652 -0.97 -26.49 -1.80
CA GLU A 652 -1.34 -26.29 -0.39
C GLU A 652 -2.70 -26.91 -0.11
N GLN A 653 -3.71 -26.58 -0.91
CA GLN A 653 -5.06 -27.15 -0.73
C GLN A 653 -5.09 -28.67 -0.80
N ARG A 654 -4.32 -29.29 -1.71
CA ARG A 654 -4.23 -30.76 -1.81
C ARG A 654 -3.51 -31.36 -0.61
N MET A 655 -2.46 -30.70 -0.12
CA MET A 655 -1.71 -31.14 1.05
C MET A 655 -2.54 -31.03 2.33
N GLU A 656 -3.28 -29.95 2.51
CA GLU A 656 -4.15 -29.72 3.68
C GLU A 656 -5.32 -30.71 3.75
N LYS A 657 -5.89 -31.11 2.61
CA LYS A 657 -6.95 -32.13 2.52
C LYS A 657 -6.55 -33.48 3.10
N THR A 658 -5.25 -33.80 3.14
CA THR A 658 -4.77 -35.01 3.80
C THR A 658 -4.96 -34.97 5.31
N GLY A 659 -5.08 -33.78 5.92
CA GLY A 659 -5.11 -33.57 7.36
C GLY A 659 -3.78 -33.84 8.08
N LYS A 660 -2.76 -34.31 7.35
CA LYS A 660 -1.55 -34.97 7.87
C LYS A 660 -0.26 -34.19 7.61
N ALA A 661 -0.32 -33.13 6.82
CA ALA A 661 0.84 -32.36 6.40
C ALA A 661 0.54 -30.86 6.28
N HIS A 662 1.60 -30.05 6.34
CA HIS A 662 1.60 -28.62 6.01
C HIS A 662 2.51 -28.38 4.80
N LEU A 663 2.12 -27.44 3.94
CA LEU A 663 2.99 -26.92 2.88
C LEU A 663 3.48 -25.52 3.26
N LEU A 664 4.77 -25.28 3.12
CA LEU A 664 5.39 -23.97 3.17
C LEU A 664 5.93 -23.63 1.79
N SER A 665 5.68 -22.41 1.32
CA SER A 665 6.43 -21.84 0.19
C SER A 665 7.66 -21.13 0.74
N CYS A 666 8.84 -21.64 0.36
CA CYS A 666 10.14 -21.24 0.86
C CYS A 666 11.17 -20.88 -0.25
N PRO A 667 10.82 -20.17 -1.33
CA PRO A 667 11.75 -19.88 -2.41
C PRO A 667 12.96 -19.07 -1.93
N CYS A 668 14.12 -19.34 -2.52
CA CYS A 668 15.40 -18.80 -2.10
C CYS A 668 15.95 -17.72 -3.05
N PHE A 669 16.62 -16.70 -2.50
CA PHE A 669 17.41 -15.72 -3.24
C PHE A 669 18.90 -15.93 -3.06
N GLY A 670 19.63 -15.88 -4.17
CA GLY A 670 21.08 -16.04 -4.26
C GLY A 670 21.48 -17.01 -5.38
N PRO A 671 22.60 -16.76 -6.08
CA PRO A 671 23.11 -17.67 -7.10
C PRO A 671 23.73 -18.94 -6.46
N PRO A 672 24.04 -19.99 -7.24
CA PRO A 672 24.61 -21.24 -6.74
C PRO A 672 25.84 -21.08 -5.81
N PRO A 673 26.79 -20.15 -6.04
CA PRO A 673 27.89 -19.93 -5.10
C PRO A 673 27.43 -19.50 -3.69
N MET A 674 26.37 -18.70 -3.59
CA MET A 674 25.79 -18.35 -2.29
C MET A 674 25.13 -19.55 -1.62
N ALA A 675 24.50 -20.44 -2.40
CA ALA A 675 23.97 -21.71 -1.88
C ALA A 675 25.07 -22.59 -1.29
N VAL A 676 26.22 -22.71 -1.97
CA VAL A 676 27.39 -23.46 -1.45
C VAL A 676 27.87 -22.91 -0.11
N SER A 677 27.86 -21.59 0.07
CA SER A 677 28.26 -20.94 1.33
C SER A 677 27.16 -20.82 2.40
N ALA A 678 25.97 -21.41 2.17
CA ALA A 678 24.79 -21.28 3.04
C ALA A 678 24.36 -19.80 3.30
N GLN A 679 24.55 -18.92 2.31
CA GLN A 679 24.27 -17.49 2.42
C GLN A 679 22.95 -17.05 1.77
N LEU A 680 22.11 -18.00 1.35
CA LEU A 680 20.81 -17.70 0.73
C LEU A 680 19.89 -16.90 1.67
N VAL A 681 18.97 -16.14 1.08
CA VAL A 681 17.83 -15.57 1.80
C VAL A 681 16.59 -16.39 1.46
N VAL A 682 15.98 -17.01 2.48
CA VAL A 682 14.84 -17.90 2.31
C VAL A 682 13.55 -17.14 2.60
N VAL A 683 12.64 -17.00 1.63
CA VAL A 683 11.35 -16.32 1.85
C VAL A 683 10.31 -17.33 2.28
N MET A 684 9.72 -17.20 3.46
CA MET A 684 8.78 -18.16 4.03
C MET A 684 7.33 -17.64 4.02
N SER A 685 6.42 -18.48 3.56
CA SER A 685 4.97 -18.31 3.77
C SER A 685 4.26 -19.65 3.96
N GLY A 686 3.09 -19.63 4.58
CA GLY A 686 2.32 -20.82 4.98
C GLY A 686 1.97 -20.81 6.47
N ASP A 687 1.54 -21.95 7.00
CA ASP A 687 1.13 -22.10 8.40
C ASP A 687 2.20 -21.60 9.41
N LEU A 688 1.77 -20.87 10.43
CA LEU A 688 2.67 -20.23 11.40
C LEU A 688 3.47 -21.25 12.22
N TYR A 689 2.84 -22.36 12.62
CA TYR A 689 3.51 -23.41 13.38
C TYR A 689 4.56 -24.09 12.50
N ALA A 690 4.19 -24.46 11.27
CA ALA A 690 5.12 -25.05 10.30
C ALA A 690 6.30 -24.10 10.00
N ARG A 691 6.08 -22.79 9.80
CA ARG A 691 7.15 -21.81 9.59
C ARG A 691 8.12 -21.73 10.77
N ARG A 692 7.59 -21.66 11.99
CA ARG A 692 8.42 -21.64 13.21
C ARG A 692 9.19 -22.94 13.41
N ARG A 693 8.60 -24.08 13.03
CA ARG A 693 9.25 -25.39 13.09
C ARG A 693 10.35 -25.54 12.03
N ALA A 694 10.14 -25.06 10.81
CA ALA A 694 11.10 -25.21 9.72
C ALA A 694 12.27 -24.21 9.78
N SER A 695 12.04 -22.99 10.26
CA SER A 695 13.05 -21.91 10.25
C SER A 695 14.43 -22.29 10.82
N PRO A 696 14.54 -23.00 11.97
CA PRO A 696 15.84 -23.36 12.54
C PRO A 696 16.65 -24.34 11.66
N TYR A 697 15.96 -25.14 10.84
CA TYR A 697 16.59 -26.07 9.91
C TYR A 697 16.96 -25.40 8.59
N LEU A 698 16.39 -24.24 8.25
CA LEU A 698 16.68 -23.54 7.00
C LEU A 698 17.78 -22.47 7.19
N ALA A 699 17.76 -21.76 8.32
CA ALA A 699 18.82 -20.85 8.73
C ALA A 699 19.37 -21.29 10.09
N PRO A 700 20.66 -21.68 10.19
CA PRO A 700 21.75 -21.31 9.29
C PRO A 700 22.12 -22.34 8.20
N SER A 701 21.40 -23.46 8.05
CA SER A 701 21.92 -24.60 7.26
C SER A 701 21.98 -24.34 5.74
N ILE A 702 20.98 -23.70 5.13
CA ILE A 702 20.93 -23.42 3.69
C ILE A 702 21.01 -21.92 3.39
N GLY A 703 20.67 -21.08 4.37
CA GLY A 703 20.62 -19.64 4.23
C GLY A 703 21.03 -18.89 5.49
N ARG A 704 21.39 -17.61 5.31
CA ARG A 704 21.80 -16.71 6.40
C ARG A 704 20.61 -16.04 7.10
N ALA A 705 19.44 -16.02 6.47
CA ALA A 705 18.24 -15.37 6.99
C ALA A 705 16.96 -15.95 6.38
N THR A 706 15.87 -15.89 7.15
CA THR A 706 14.50 -16.16 6.69
C THR A 706 13.70 -14.85 6.64
N LEU A 707 12.90 -14.66 5.59
CA LEU A 707 12.01 -13.51 5.41
C LEU A 707 10.56 -14.01 5.41
N ASP A 708 9.80 -13.67 6.44
CA ASP A 708 8.41 -14.09 6.60
C ASP A 708 7.44 -13.14 5.86
N VAL A 709 6.62 -13.68 4.96
CA VAL A 709 5.62 -12.91 4.19
C VAL A 709 4.17 -13.33 4.48
N GLY A 710 3.96 -14.04 5.60
CA GLY A 710 2.63 -14.34 6.14
C GLY A 710 2.11 -15.74 5.81
N SER A 711 0.80 -15.94 6.01
CA SER A 711 0.17 -17.27 5.90
C SER A 711 -0.09 -17.73 4.46
N ASN A 712 -0.28 -16.82 3.51
CA ASN A 712 -0.59 -17.18 2.13
C ASN A 712 0.68 -17.63 1.38
N VAL A 713 0.76 -18.92 1.04
CA VAL A 713 1.89 -19.54 0.32
C VAL A 713 2.18 -18.90 -1.04
N GLU A 714 1.17 -18.33 -1.70
CA GLU A 714 1.32 -17.69 -3.00
C GLU A 714 2.17 -16.41 -2.90
N LYS A 715 2.21 -15.76 -1.72
CA LYS A 715 2.97 -14.51 -1.53
C LYS A 715 4.48 -14.71 -1.63
N ALA A 716 5.03 -15.81 -1.09
CA ALA A 716 6.47 -16.05 -1.23
C ALA A 716 6.83 -16.41 -2.68
N ALA A 717 6.00 -17.21 -3.36
CA ALA A 717 6.15 -17.52 -4.78
C ALA A 717 6.08 -16.25 -5.65
N ALA A 718 5.11 -15.37 -5.39
CA ALA A 718 4.99 -14.09 -6.09
C ALA A 718 6.20 -13.17 -5.82
N LEU A 719 6.63 -13.05 -4.55
CA LEU A 719 7.82 -12.27 -4.20
C LEU A 719 9.08 -12.81 -4.89
N LYS A 720 9.19 -14.14 -5.06
CA LYS A 720 10.30 -14.74 -5.80
C LYS A 720 10.33 -14.27 -7.26
N LEU A 721 9.18 -14.27 -7.95
CA LEU A 721 9.07 -13.78 -9.32
C LEU A 721 9.40 -12.28 -9.41
N ILE A 722 8.88 -11.48 -8.47
CA ILE A 722 9.16 -10.03 -8.39
C ILE A 722 10.66 -9.79 -8.14
N GLY A 723 11.28 -10.52 -7.21
CA GLY A 723 12.72 -10.34 -6.96
C GLY A 723 13.59 -10.79 -8.13
N ASN A 724 13.21 -11.86 -8.83
CA ASN A 724 13.90 -12.29 -10.04
C ASN A 724 13.72 -11.30 -11.21
N SER A 725 12.58 -10.59 -11.29
CA SER A 725 12.38 -9.52 -12.28
C SER A 725 13.33 -8.35 -12.06
N CYS A 726 13.61 -7.98 -10.80
CA CYS A 726 14.63 -6.98 -10.47
C CYS A 726 16.02 -7.40 -10.99
N VAL A 727 16.41 -8.66 -10.79
CA VAL A 727 17.72 -9.16 -11.25
C VAL A 727 17.78 -9.19 -12.78
N LEU A 728 16.75 -9.73 -13.44
CA LEU A 728 16.71 -9.80 -14.90
C LEU A 728 16.73 -8.39 -15.53
N GLY A 729 16.03 -7.42 -14.94
CA GLY A 729 16.05 -6.03 -15.39
C GLY A 729 17.43 -5.38 -15.27
N ILE A 730 18.21 -5.71 -14.23
CA ILE A 730 19.61 -5.26 -14.11
C ILE A 730 20.46 -5.85 -15.24
N ILE A 731 20.27 -7.13 -15.56
CA ILE A 731 21.03 -7.79 -16.64
C ILE A 731 20.66 -7.17 -17.99
N GLU A 732 19.39 -6.89 -18.26
CA GLU A 732 18.96 -6.18 -19.49
C GLU A 732 19.57 -4.78 -19.58
N LEU A 733 19.49 -3.99 -18.50
CA LEU A 733 20.09 -2.65 -18.47
C LEU A 733 21.61 -2.69 -18.74
N LEU A 734 22.31 -3.67 -18.18
CA LEU A 734 23.74 -3.87 -18.45
C LEU A 734 23.99 -4.26 -19.90
N ALA A 735 23.17 -5.16 -20.45
CA ALA A 735 23.27 -5.57 -21.84
C ALA A 735 23.10 -4.38 -22.80
N GLU A 736 22.09 -3.52 -22.57
CA GLU A 736 21.87 -2.30 -23.34
C GLU A 736 23.05 -1.34 -23.22
N SER A 737 23.49 -1.05 -21.99
CA SER A 737 24.55 -0.09 -21.71
C SER A 737 25.89 -0.53 -22.27
N MET A 738 26.25 -1.81 -22.14
CA MET A 738 27.49 -2.37 -22.69
C MET A 738 27.47 -2.41 -24.22
N THR A 739 26.33 -2.74 -24.81
CA THR A 739 26.15 -2.71 -26.27
C THR A 739 26.29 -1.29 -26.81
N LEU A 740 25.70 -0.30 -26.12
CA LEU A 740 25.84 1.11 -26.47
C LEU A 740 27.28 1.62 -26.28
N ALA A 741 27.96 1.22 -25.21
CA ALA A 741 29.35 1.58 -24.96
C ALA A 741 30.26 1.06 -26.08
N ASP A 742 30.08 -0.20 -26.51
CA ASP A 742 30.82 -0.75 -27.64
C ASP A 742 30.52 0.01 -28.94
N LYS A 743 29.23 0.31 -29.22
CA LYS A 743 28.83 0.97 -30.47
C LYS A 743 29.23 2.45 -30.54
N SER A 744 29.31 3.13 -29.39
CA SER A 744 29.76 4.52 -29.29
C SER A 744 31.28 4.68 -29.27
N GLY A 745 32.03 3.58 -29.15
CA GLY A 745 33.49 3.60 -29.07
C GLY A 745 34.06 3.79 -27.65
N VAL A 746 33.20 3.92 -26.62
CA VAL A 746 33.63 3.96 -25.21
C VAL A 746 34.18 2.59 -24.76
N GLY A 747 33.58 1.50 -25.28
CA GLY A 747 33.95 0.11 -24.97
C GLY A 747 33.34 -0.40 -23.66
N SER A 748 32.88 -1.65 -23.67
CA SER A 748 32.26 -2.30 -22.49
C SER A 748 33.22 -2.42 -21.30
N GLU A 749 34.53 -2.54 -21.54
CA GLU A 749 35.56 -2.60 -20.49
C GLU A 749 35.63 -1.28 -19.71
N THR A 750 35.69 -0.15 -20.42
CA THR A 750 35.68 1.19 -19.82
C THR A 750 34.41 1.43 -19.01
N LEU A 751 33.25 1.03 -19.55
CA LEU A 751 31.98 1.12 -18.82
C LEU A 751 32.01 0.26 -17.55
N PHE A 752 32.57 -0.95 -17.61
CA PHE A 752 32.68 -1.82 -16.44
C PHE A 752 33.58 -1.22 -15.36
N SER A 753 34.74 -0.66 -15.73
CA SER A 753 35.60 0.08 -14.77
C SER A 753 34.89 1.29 -14.18
N PHE A 754 34.05 1.99 -14.96
CA PHE A 754 33.20 3.05 -14.42
C PHE A 754 32.19 2.52 -13.40
N LEU A 755 31.52 1.40 -13.67
CA LEU A 755 30.58 0.77 -12.73
C LEU A 755 31.27 0.32 -11.45
N GLU A 756 32.50 -0.22 -11.53
CA GLU A 756 33.31 -0.55 -10.36
C GLU A 756 33.63 0.67 -9.49
N ALA A 757 33.94 1.82 -10.10
CA ALA A 757 34.29 3.02 -9.37
C ALA A 757 33.07 3.78 -8.81
N PHE A 758 31.98 3.86 -9.58
CA PHE A 758 30.83 4.71 -9.28
C PHE A 758 29.72 3.98 -8.51
N MET A 759 29.45 2.70 -8.85
CA MET A 759 28.31 1.96 -8.32
C MET A 759 28.63 0.45 -8.14
N PRO A 760 29.50 0.09 -7.17
CA PRO A 760 29.98 -1.27 -6.98
C PRO A 760 28.96 -2.19 -6.27
N ALA A 761 27.82 -2.42 -6.91
CA ALA A 761 26.83 -3.40 -6.41
C ALA A 761 27.22 -4.83 -6.84
N PRO A 762 27.21 -5.84 -5.93
CA PRO A 762 27.65 -7.20 -6.25
C PRO A 762 26.98 -7.85 -7.47
N SER A 763 25.68 -7.62 -7.68
CA SER A 763 24.94 -8.11 -8.85
C SER A 763 25.39 -7.43 -10.14
N ILE A 764 25.59 -6.11 -10.10
CA ILE A 764 26.04 -5.32 -11.24
C ILE A 764 27.43 -5.75 -11.68
N LEU A 765 28.36 -5.86 -10.73
CA LEU A 765 29.73 -6.28 -11.01
C LEU A 765 29.82 -7.74 -11.45
N GLY A 766 29.06 -8.62 -10.79
CA GLY A 766 29.04 -10.05 -11.12
C GLY A 766 28.57 -10.32 -12.54
N TYR A 767 27.43 -9.74 -12.96
CA TYR A 767 26.91 -9.92 -14.31
C TYR A 767 27.66 -9.09 -15.36
N GLY A 768 28.06 -7.86 -15.01
CA GLY A 768 28.87 -7.02 -15.88
C GLY A 768 30.20 -7.68 -16.24
N LYS A 769 30.87 -8.31 -15.27
CA LYS A 769 32.12 -9.03 -15.52
C LYS A 769 31.93 -10.20 -16.48
N LYS A 770 30.86 -10.99 -16.33
CA LYS A 770 30.54 -12.07 -17.28
C LYS A 770 30.34 -11.56 -18.71
N MET A 771 29.68 -10.43 -18.88
CA MET A 771 29.45 -9.82 -20.20
C MET A 771 30.72 -9.27 -20.84
N VAL A 772 31.59 -8.62 -20.04
CA VAL A 772 32.89 -8.13 -20.52
C VAL A 772 33.82 -9.29 -20.89
N ASP A 773 33.90 -10.31 -20.03
CA ASP A 773 34.77 -11.47 -20.22
C ASP A 773 34.24 -12.46 -21.29
N ASP A 774 33.01 -12.25 -21.78
CA ASP A 774 32.28 -13.14 -22.69
C ASP A 774 32.22 -14.57 -22.14
N ASN A 775 31.86 -14.68 -20.86
CA ASN A 775 31.83 -15.94 -20.11
C ASN A 775 30.43 -16.28 -19.62
N PHE A 776 29.73 -17.09 -20.41
CA PHE A 776 28.33 -17.46 -20.19
C PHE A 776 28.14 -18.96 -19.89
N ASP A 777 29.03 -19.59 -19.12
CA ASP A 777 28.83 -20.99 -18.73
C ASP A 777 27.68 -21.15 -17.72
N GLY A 778 26.56 -21.73 -18.19
CA GLY A 778 25.37 -22.00 -17.38
C GLY A 778 25.45 -23.27 -16.54
N THR A 779 26.49 -24.10 -16.68
CA THR A 779 26.62 -25.36 -15.92
C THR A 779 26.90 -25.11 -14.44
N SER A 780 27.57 -24.01 -14.11
CA SER A 780 27.86 -23.54 -12.74
C SER A 780 27.01 -22.34 -12.31
N GLY A 781 26.31 -21.70 -13.27
CA GLY A 781 25.49 -20.51 -13.10
C GLY A 781 23.98 -20.77 -13.12
N PHE A 782 23.22 -19.73 -13.47
CA PHE A 782 21.77 -19.83 -13.66
C PHE A 782 21.49 -19.96 -15.17
N SER A 783 20.93 -21.09 -15.57
CA SER A 783 20.79 -21.43 -16.98
C SER A 783 19.85 -20.50 -17.73
N LEU A 784 20.09 -20.36 -19.03
CA LEU A 784 19.30 -19.55 -19.93
C LEU A 784 17.83 -19.99 -19.98
N ASP A 785 17.58 -21.31 -20.05
CA ASP A 785 16.22 -21.85 -19.97
C ASP A 785 15.54 -21.56 -18.63
N GLY A 786 16.29 -21.53 -17.53
CA GLY A 786 15.79 -21.08 -16.23
C GLY A 786 15.37 -19.61 -16.26
N GLY A 787 16.17 -18.75 -16.90
CA GLY A 787 15.84 -17.34 -17.14
C GLY A 787 14.60 -17.16 -18.00
N ILE A 788 14.45 -17.93 -19.09
CA ILE A 788 13.26 -17.87 -19.96
C ILE A 788 12.01 -18.32 -19.21
N LYS A 789 12.10 -19.39 -18.40
CA LYS A 789 11.01 -19.87 -17.55
C LYS A 789 10.58 -18.78 -16.57
N ASP A 790 11.52 -18.18 -15.85
CA ASP A 790 11.21 -17.15 -14.86
C ASP A 790 10.65 -15.89 -15.50
N ALA A 791 11.21 -15.44 -16.63
CA ALA A 791 10.68 -14.32 -17.42
C ALA A 791 9.25 -14.61 -17.89
N SER A 792 8.95 -15.84 -18.33
CA SER A 792 7.60 -16.25 -18.72
C SER A 792 6.62 -16.21 -17.54
N HIS A 793 7.03 -16.68 -16.36
CA HIS A 793 6.21 -16.60 -15.15
C HIS A 793 5.98 -15.17 -14.70
N ILE A 794 7.00 -14.31 -14.75
CA ILE A 794 6.89 -12.89 -14.42
C ILE A 794 5.88 -12.21 -15.34
N ARG A 795 5.99 -12.42 -16.66
CA ARG A 795 5.06 -11.86 -17.65
C ARG A 795 3.62 -12.34 -17.42
N LYS A 796 3.44 -13.63 -17.13
CA LYS A 796 2.12 -14.21 -16.80
C LYS A 796 1.53 -13.63 -15.50
N LEU A 797 2.36 -13.48 -14.47
CA LEU A 797 1.94 -12.85 -13.21
C LEU A 797 1.54 -11.40 -13.44
N ALA A 798 2.35 -10.66 -14.21
CA ALA A 798 2.13 -9.27 -14.56
C ALA A 798 0.81 -9.07 -15.33
N GLU A 799 0.52 -9.94 -16.29
CA GLU A 799 -0.76 -10.01 -17.01
C GLU A 799 -1.94 -10.27 -16.07
N SER A 800 -1.80 -11.18 -15.10
CA SER A 800 -2.90 -11.51 -14.17
C SER A 800 -3.30 -10.37 -13.21
N VAL A 801 -2.51 -9.31 -13.13
CA VAL A 801 -2.75 -8.15 -12.25
C VAL A 801 -2.69 -6.81 -12.99
N ASP A 802 -2.77 -6.82 -14.33
CA ASP A 802 -2.76 -5.61 -15.18
C ASP A 802 -1.57 -4.67 -14.94
N CYS A 803 -0.37 -5.25 -14.67
CA CYS A 803 0.86 -4.52 -14.38
C CYS A 803 1.86 -4.65 -15.55
N PRO A 804 2.12 -3.58 -16.33
CA PRO A 804 3.08 -3.65 -17.43
C PRO A 804 4.53 -3.87 -16.97
N VAL A 805 5.27 -4.78 -17.63
CA VAL A 805 6.68 -5.11 -17.33
C VAL A 805 7.58 -5.03 -18.57
N PRO A 806 7.68 -3.85 -19.23
CA PRO A 806 8.32 -3.72 -20.55
C PRO A 806 9.79 -4.14 -20.60
N ILE A 807 10.53 -3.91 -19.51
CA ILE A 807 11.94 -4.37 -19.37
C ILE A 807 12.01 -5.89 -19.46
N ILE A 808 11.05 -6.59 -18.86
CA ILE A 808 11.02 -8.06 -18.85
C ILE A 808 10.56 -8.60 -20.21
N ASP A 809 9.68 -7.89 -20.92
CA ASP A 809 9.29 -8.25 -22.29
C ASP A 809 10.49 -8.17 -23.26
N ALA A 810 11.31 -7.12 -23.14
CA ALA A 810 12.55 -6.97 -23.89
C ALA A 810 13.56 -8.07 -23.53
N ALA A 811 13.82 -8.26 -22.23
CA ALA A 811 14.74 -9.28 -21.74
C ALA A 811 14.32 -10.69 -22.16
N HIS A 812 13.03 -11.02 -22.10
CA HIS A 812 12.51 -12.30 -22.56
C HIS A 812 12.77 -12.53 -24.05
N SER A 813 12.57 -11.51 -24.89
CA SER A 813 12.86 -11.57 -26.32
C SER A 813 14.36 -11.76 -26.58
N HIS A 814 15.22 -11.06 -25.85
CA HIS A 814 16.67 -11.20 -25.95
C HIS A 814 17.18 -12.56 -25.45
N LEU A 815 16.59 -13.12 -24.39
CA LEU A 815 16.88 -14.47 -23.92
C LEU A 815 16.56 -15.54 -24.98
N ILE A 816 15.41 -15.41 -25.67
CA ILE A 816 15.04 -16.31 -26.78
C ILE A 816 16.06 -16.21 -27.92
N THR A 817 16.45 -14.99 -28.30
CA THR A 817 17.45 -14.76 -29.33
C THR A 817 18.80 -15.35 -28.95
N ALA A 818 19.26 -15.13 -27.72
CA ALA A 818 20.50 -15.71 -27.21
C ALA A 818 20.48 -17.23 -27.25
N ARG A 819 19.35 -17.86 -26.92
CA ARG A 819 19.19 -19.33 -26.98
C ARG A 819 19.30 -19.86 -28.40
N ALA A 820 18.72 -19.15 -29.38
CA ALA A 820 18.81 -19.52 -30.79
C ALA A 820 20.26 -19.45 -31.33
N GLN A 821 21.10 -18.59 -30.75
CA GLN A 821 22.47 -18.37 -31.22
C GLN A 821 23.52 -19.21 -30.48
N GLY A 822 23.36 -19.42 -29.17
CA GLY A 822 24.38 -20.04 -28.33
C GLY A 822 23.92 -21.30 -27.59
N GLY A 823 22.65 -21.70 -27.72
CA GLY A 823 22.09 -22.90 -27.08
C GLY A 823 21.62 -22.69 -25.64
N SER A 824 20.91 -23.68 -25.10
CA SER A 824 20.26 -23.62 -23.77
C SER A 824 21.21 -23.75 -22.58
N HIS A 825 22.44 -24.22 -22.80
CA HIS A 825 23.44 -24.48 -21.77
C HIS A 825 24.11 -23.21 -21.26
N LEU A 826 23.87 -22.06 -21.89
CA LEU A 826 24.42 -20.78 -21.49
C LEU A 826 23.82 -20.27 -20.18
N ASP A 827 24.51 -19.37 -19.51
CA ASP A 827 23.99 -18.58 -18.39
C ASP A 827 23.02 -17.51 -18.92
N TRP A 828 21.98 -17.19 -18.17
CA TRP A 828 20.98 -16.19 -18.60
C TRP A 828 21.56 -14.79 -18.90
N SER A 829 22.75 -14.46 -18.37
CA SER A 829 23.45 -13.21 -18.73
C SER A 829 23.91 -13.15 -20.19
N SER A 830 23.89 -14.28 -20.91
CA SER A 830 24.07 -14.34 -22.36
C SER A 830 22.97 -13.61 -23.14
N LEU A 831 21.89 -13.15 -22.49
CA LEU A 831 20.86 -12.31 -23.10
C LEU A 831 21.44 -11.06 -23.79
N VAL A 832 22.63 -10.60 -23.37
CA VAL A 832 23.37 -9.54 -24.08
C VAL A 832 23.56 -9.84 -25.56
N GLY A 833 23.69 -11.13 -25.96
CA GLY A 833 23.79 -11.51 -27.36
C GLY A 833 22.54 -11.17 -28.18
N GLY A 834 21.36 -11.25 -27.56
CA GLY A 834 20.11 -10.79 -28.18
C GLY A 834 20.13 -9.28 -28.44
N GLN A 835 20.51 -8.49 -27.43
CA GLN A 835 20.59 -7.03 -27.56
C GLN A 835 21.66 -6.58 -28.57
N ARG A 836 22.80 -7.29 -28.62
CA ARG A 836 23.87 -7.02 -29.60
C ARG A 836 23.41 -7.26 -31.04
N ILE A 837 22.65 -8.33 -31.28
CA ILE A 837 22.05 -8.59 -32.60
C ILE A 837 21.10 -7.48 -32.99
N SER A 838 20.20 -7.05 -32.08
CA SER A 838 19.30 -5.92 -32.30
C SER A 838 20.05 -4.63 -32.66
N ALA A 839 21.28 -4.46 -32.17
CA ALA A 839 22.15 -3.31 -32.45
C ALA A 839 23.03 -3.45 -33.70
N GLY A 840 23.01 -4.60 -34.40
CA GLY A 840 23.84 -4.90 -35.57
C GLY A 840 25.26 -5.38 -35.24
N LEU A 841 25.48 -5.90 -34.03
CA LEU A 841 26.76 -6.47 -33.59
C LEU A 841 26.70 -8.00 -33.56
N ALA A 842 27.86 -8.65 -33.58
CA ALA A 842 27.96 -10.09 -33.32
C ALA A 842 27.45 -10.42 -31.90
N PRO A 843 26.72 -11.54 -31.71
CA PRO A 843 26.09 -11.87 -30.43
C PRO A 843 27.10 -12.09 -29.30
N PHE A 844 28.24 -12.70 -29.58
CA PHE A 844 29.30 -12.98 -28.61
C PHE A 844 30.65 -12.52 -29.14
N LYS A 845 31.55 -12.05 -28.26
CA LYS A 845 32.83 -11.44 -28.65
C LYS A 845 33.91 -12.48 -29.00
N ARG A 846 33.81 -13.71 -28.49
CA ARG A 846 34.78 -14.81 -28.69
C ARG A 846 34.11 -15.99 -29.38
N ALA A 847 34.77 -16.55 -30.41
CA ALA A 847 34.31 -17.74 -31.14
C ALA A 847 34.31 -19.06 -30.33
N ARG A 848 34.50 -19.03 -29.01
CA ARG A 848 34.71 -20.24 -28.17
C ARG A 848 33.45 -21.05 -27.88
N HIS A 849 32.26 -20.58 -28.25
CA HIS A 849 31.00 -21.21 -27.86
C HIS A 849 30.41 -22.12 -28.95
N PHE A 850 31.04 -22.19 -30.14
CA PHE A 850 30.54 -22.96 -31.29
C PHE A 850 31.19 -24.34 -31.49
N ASP A 851 32.19 -24.73 -30.68
CA ASP A 851 33.00 -25.96 -30.91
C ASP A 851 32.67 -27.16 -29.99
N LYS A 852 31.44 -27.30 -29.49
CA LYS A 852 31.02 -28.52 -28.75
C LYS A 852 29.69 -29.11 -29.19
N ALA A 853 29.48 -29.13 -30.51
CA ALA A 853 28.44 -29.94 -31.13
C ALA A 853 29.02 -30.80 -32.26
N GLU A 854 30.11 -31.53 -32.00
CA GLU A 854 30.43 -32.78 -32.71
C GLU A 854 31.01 -33.82 -31.72
N ILE A 855 30.48 -35.04 -31.84
CA ILE A 855 30.63 -36.29 -31.05
C ILE A 855 29.60 -36.48 -29.94
#